data_AF-A0A0F9H586-F1
#
_entry.id   AF-A0A0F9H586-F1
#
_cell.length_a   1.000
_cell.length_b   1.000
_cell.length_c   1.000
_cell.angle_alpha   90.00
_cell.angle_beta   90.00
_cell.angle_gamma   90.00
#
_symmetry.space_group_name_H-M   'P 1'
#
loop_
_entity.id
_entity.type
_entity.pdbx_description
1 polymer ?
#
loop_
_entity_poly.entity_id
_entity_poly.type
_entity_poly.pdbx_seq_one_letter_code
_entity_poly.pdbx_strand_id
1 'polypeptide(L)'
;VLQLINAYRFRGHQEAKLDPLGVWQRPVVEDLNPAFHELSEADRDLTFQTGSLSFGSETMKLGDIVDGLQKTYCGSIGAEYMHIVDTRIKRWFQQRMEPVRSEPGYESKTRKHILERLTAAEGLEKYLGSRYPGVKRFGLEGAESLIPCMDELIQRAGYYGAKEIVLGMAHRGRLNILVNTLGKDPKELFDEFEGKRLADSGSGDVKYHQGFSSNVMTDGGEIHLAMAFNPSHLEIVSPVVEGSVRARQTRRNDTVGNQVVPVIMHGDAAFAGQGVVMETFQMSQTRGFGVGGTIHIVINNQVGFTTSRQDDARSTEYCTDIAKMVHAPILHVNADDPEAVVFVTQMAMDYRNEFKGDVVIDLVCYRRRGHNEADEPAATQPVMYEKIRKLKTTRNLYAEQLIAAGVMSEDEVKQMENDYRDALDNGEHVVKSLVKEPNKDLYVDWSAHIGHEWTAKCKSSVALKTIQKLGKKLVQVPEGFSVQRQVSKIVSDREKMTAGASPINWGYGEIMAYATLLNEGHPIRLTGQDVGRGTFSHRHAVLHNQKDGSRHIALAQLFENQPKFEIYDSLLSEEAVMAFEYGYSTTKPDTLVVWEAQFGDFANGAQVVIDQFLTSGEHKWGRLCGLTLLLPHGYEGQGPEHSSARIERFLQLSAQHNIQVCVPTTPSQVFHMLRRQ
;
A
#
# COMPACT_ATOMS: atom_id res chain seq x y z
N VAL A 1 31.19 -27.45 -1.56
CA VAL A 1 30.10 -27.27 -2.56
C VAL A 1 28.76 -26.86 -1.95
N LEU A 2 28.15 -27.64 -1.03
CA LEU A 2 26.85 -27.26 -0.44
C LEU A 2 26.90 -25.92 0.34
N GLN A 3 28.01 -25.64 1.04
CA GLN A 3 28.23 -24.35 1.71
C GLN A 3 28.33 -23.20 0.70
N LEU A 4 29.02 -23.39 -0.42
CA LEU A 4 29.08 -22.43 -1.53
C LEU A 4 27.68 -22.14 -2.10
N ILE A 5 26.89 -23.17 -2.39
CA ILE A 5 25.49 -23.01 -2.83
C ILE A 5 24.70 -22.17 -1.83
N ASN A 6 24.85 -22.44 -0.54
CA ASN A 6 24.18 -21.67 0.49
C ASN A 6 24.68 -20.22 0.55
N ALA A 7 25.98 -19.96 0.39
CA ALA A 7 26.54 -18.61 0.34
C ALA A 7 25.94 -17.79 -0.80
N TYR A 8 25.81 -18.37 -2.01
CA TYR A 8 25.13 -17.72 -3.14
C TYR A 8 23.66 -17.39 -2.86
N ARG A 9 22.93 -18.31 -2.21
CA ARG A 9 21.52 -18.06 -1.82
C ARG A 9 21.38 -16.94 -0.78
N PHE A 10 22.33 -16.82 0.14
CA PHE A 10 22.30 -15.81 1.20
C PHE A 10 22.83 -14.45 0.76
N ARG A 11 23.89 -14.43 -0.05
CA ARG A 11 24.71 -13.23 -0.32
C ARG A 11 24.94 -12.96 -1.80
N GLY A 12 24.46 -13.79 -2.72
CA GLY A 12 24.65 -13.58 -4.17
C GLY A 12 24.10 -12.23 -4.65
N HIS A 13 23.01 -11.75 -4.03
CA HIS A 13 22.47 -10.41 -4.27
C HIS A 13 23.50 -9.28 -4.04
N GLN A 14 24.56 -9.52 -3.25
CA GLN A 14 25.65 -8.58 -3.01
C GLN A 14 26.63 -8.45 -4.21
N GLU A 15 26.64 -9.42 -5.11
CA GLU A 15 27.42 -9.39 -6.36
C GLU A 15 26.54 -9.28 -7.62
N ALA A 16 25.22 -9.15 -7.46
CA ALA A 16 24.29 -8.94 -8.56
C ALA A 16 24.54 -7.62 -9.30
N LYS A 17 24.32 -7.64 -10.62
CA LYS A 17 24.46 -6.49 -11.54
C LYS A 17 23.22 -5.61 -11.53
N LEU A 18 22.97 -4.99 -10.37
CA LEU A 18 21.74 -4.25 -10.11
C LEU A 18 21.74 -2.82 -10.64
N ASP A 19 22.89 -2.15 -10.60
CA ASP A 19 22.99 -0.71 -10.90
C ASP A 19 23.15 -0.44 -12.40
N PRO A 20 22.16 0.20 -13.07
CA PRO A 20 22.27 0.58 -14.48
C PRO A 20 23.42 1.56 -14.77
N LEU A 21 23.85 2.34 -13.77
CA LEU A 21 24.89 3.35 -13.92
C LEU A 21 26.31 2.77 -13.73
N GLY A 22 26.42 1.58 -13.15
CA GLY A 22 27.69 0.97 -12.72
C GLY A 22 28.53 1.91 -11.85
N VAL A 23 27.90 2.72 -10.99
CA VAL A 23 28.55 3.59 -9.99
C VAL A 23 28.69 2.91 -8.63
N TRP A 24 27.91 1.86 -8.36
CA TRP A 24 28.03 1.12 -7.10
C TRP A 24 29.42 0.53 -6.92
N GLN A 25 30.06 0.91 -5.82
CA GLN A 25 31.31 0.32 -5.36
C GLN A 25 30.98 -0.60 -4.18
N ARG A 26 30.88 -1.89 -4.46
CA ARG A 26 30.52 -2.89 -3.46
C ARG A 26 31.76 -3.66 -3.01
N PRO A 27 31.88 -4.00 -1.72
CA PRO A 27 32.95 -4.88 -1.26
C PRO A 27 32.81 -6.27 -1.89
N VAL A 28 33.94 -6.93 -2.11
CA VAL A 28 33.97 -8.32 -2.59
C VAL A 28 33.38 -9.24 -1.52
N VAL A 29 32.59 -10.23 -1.94
CA VAL A 29 31.99 -11.19 -1.03
C VAL A 29 32.85 -12.46 -1.03
N GLU A 30 33.78 -12.54 -0.09
CA GLU A 30 34.81 -13.59 -0.06
C GLU A 30 34.25 -15.01 -0.15
N ASP A 31 33.12 -15.28 0.52
CA ASP A 31 32.48 -16.60 0.56
C ASP A 31 31.66 -16.96 -0.69
N LEU A 32 31.60 -16.09 -1.72
CA LEU A 32 31.15 -16.48 -3.06
C LEU A 32 32.27 -17.03 -3.94
N ASN A 33 33.54 -16.76 -3.60
CA ASN A 33 34.68 -17.34 -4.29
C ASN A 33 34.83 -18.83 -3.93
N PRO A 34 34.86 -19.76 -4.90
CA PRO A 34 35.08 -21.19 -4.62
C PRO A 34 36.33 -21.46 -3.75
N ALA A 35 37.39 -20.67 -3.89
CA ALA A 35 38.63 -20.81 -3.12
C ALA A 35 38.42 -20.62 -1.61
N PHE A 36 37.44 -19.82 -1.18
CA PHE A 36 37.07 -19.67 0.23
C PHE A 36 36.58 -20.99 0.84
N HIS A 37 35.98 -21.86 0.02
CA HIS A 37 35.47 -23.17 0.42
C HIS A 37 36.45 -24.31 0.10
N GLU A 38 37.75 -23.98 -0.05
CA GLU A 38 38.82 -24.93 -0.38
C GLU A 38 38.60 -25.65 -1.73
N LEU A 39 37.88 -25.00 -2.66
CA LEU A 39 37.69 -25.49 -4.03
C LEU A 39 38.57 -24.71 -4.99
N SER A 40 39.41 -25.43 -5.74
CA SER A 40 40.35 -24.87 -6.70
C SER A 40 39.84 -24.99 -8.13
N GLU A 41 40.52 -24.33 -9.08
CA GLU A 41 40.23 -24.54 -10.51
C GLU A 41 40.46 -25.98 -10.97
N ALA A 42 41.31 -26.75 -10.29
CA ALA A 42 41.48 -28.17 -10.59
C ALA A 42 40.22 -29.01 -10.29
N ASP A 43 39.34 -28.50 -9.42
CA ASP A 43 38.10 -29.17 -9.03
C ASP A 43 36.93 -28.85 -9.98
N ARG A 44 37.11 -27.91 -10.92
CA ARG A 44 36.05 -27.41 -11.82
C ARG A 44 35.34 -28.52 -12.59
N ASP A 45 36.10 -29.53 -13.05
CA ASP A 45 35.59 -30.67 -13.83
C ASP A 45 35.11 -31.85 -12.97
N LEU A 46 35.31 -31.80 -11.65
CA LEU A 46 34.84 -32.85 -10.74
C LEU A 46 33.33 -32.75 -10.55
N THR A 47 32.69 -33.92 -10.45
CA THR A 47 31.24 -34.04 -10.27
C THR A 47 30.89 -34.15 -8.80
N PHE A 48 29.92 -33.36 -8.36
CA PHE A 48 29.43 -33.31 -6.99
C PHE A 48 27.92 -33.54 -6.92
N GLN A 49 27.43 -34.00 -5.77
CA GLN A 49 26.00 -34.02 -5.48
C GLN A 49 25.48 -32.59 -5.29
N THR A 50 24.37 -32.28 -5.93
CA THR A 50 23.76 -30.94 -5.94
C THR A 50 22.90 -30.67 -4.70
N GLY A 51 22.56 -31.72 -3.93
CA GLY A 51 21.80 -31.60 -2.69
C GLY A 51 20.42 -31.01 -2.95
N SER A 52 20.15 -29.82 -2.38
CA SER A 52 18.87 -29.13 -2.56
C SER A 52 18.86 -28.12 -3.72
N LEU A 53 19.90 -28.09 -4.55
CA LEU A 53 19.99 -27.20 -5.71
C LEU A 53 19.07 -27.69 -6.84
N SER A 54 18.18 -26.83 -7.30
CA SER A 54 17.09 -27.18 -8.22
C SER A 54 17.45 -26.90 -9.69
N PHE A 55 18.65 -27.28 -10.12
CA PHE A 55 19.09 -27.17 -11.53
C PHE A 55 18.66 -28.35 -12.41
N GLY A 56 17.89 -29.29 -11.86
CA GLY A 56 17.31 -30.41 -12.62
C GLY A 56 18.19 -31.67 -12.70
N SER A 57 19.31 -31.72 -11.97
CA SER A 57 20.17 -32.92 -11.87
C SER A 57 20.62 -33.15 -10.42
N GLU A 58 20.69 -34.41 -10.00
CA GLU A 58 21.19 -34.83 -8.67
C GLU A 58 22.72 -34.68 -8.54
N THR A 59 23.43 -34.65 -9.67
CA THR A 59 24.88 -34.47 -9.73
C THR A 59 25.29 -33.54 -10.87
N MET A 60 26.26 -32.66 -10.64
CA MET A 60 26.76 -31.71 -11.65
C MET A 60 28.26 -31.45 -11.46
N LYS A 61 28.96 -31.05 -12.54
CA LYS A 61 30.33 -30.55 -12.43
C LYS A 61 30.37 -29.27 -11.60
N LEU A 62 31.44 -29.05 -10.84
CA LEU A 62 31.59 -27.84 -10.03
C LEU A 62 31.49 -26.58 -10.89
N GLY A 63 32.12 -26.54 -12.06
CA GLY A 63 32.04 -25.40 -12.98
C GLY A 63 30.60 -25.07 -13.37
N ASP A 64 29.80 -26.07 -13.73
CA ASP A 64 28.39 -25.88 -14.11
C ASP A 64 27.53 -25.41 -12.91
N ILE A 65 27.86 -25.86 -11.69
CA ILE A 65 27.21 -25.41 -10.46
C ILE A 65 27.52 -23.92 -10.24
N VAL A 66 28.79 -23.52 -10.28
CA VAL A 66 29.22 -22.14 -10.04
C VAL A 66 28.66 -21.20 -11.12
N ASP A 67 28.76 -21.57 -12.40
CA ASP A 67 28.23 -20.77 -13.51
C ASP A 67 26.70 -20.61 -13.38
N GLY A 68 25.99 -21.68 -12.98
CA GLY A 68 24.55 -21.64 -12.74
C GLY A 68 24.17 -20.76 -11.55
N LEU A 69 24.91 -20.83 -10.44
CA LEU A 69 24.69 -20.00 -9.25
C LEU A 69 24.92 -18.51 -9.56
N GLN A 70 26.00 -18.19 -10.28
CA GLN A 70 26.30 -16.82 -10.72
C GLN A 70 25.17 -16.26 -11.59
N LYS A 71 24.64 -17.05 -12.54
CA LYS A 71 23.50 -16.65 -13.37
C LYS A 71 22.22 -16.43 -12.54
N THR A 72 21.96 -17.34 -11.59
CA THR A 72 20.72 -17.32 -10.79
C THR A 72 20.69 -16.16 -9.79
N TYR A 73 21.80 -15.89 -9.10
CA TYR A 73 21.81 -15.00 -7.92
C TYR A 73 22.64 -13.73 -8.09
N CYS A 74 23.47 -13.65 -9.13
CA CYS A 74 24.37 -12.52 -9.38
C CYS A 74 24.15 -11.88 -10.77
N GLY A 75 23.03 -12.19 -11.44
CA GLY A 75 22.62 -11.58 -12.71
C GLY A 75 21.98 -10.20 -12.52
N SER A 76 20.95 -9.90 -13.31
CA SER A 76 20.15 -8.68 -13.19
C SER A 76 19.21 -8.68 -11.97
N ILE A 77 19.09 -9.83 -11.29
CA ILE A 77 18.24 -10.03 -10.11
C ILE A 77 19.12 -10.40 -8.92
N GLY A 78 18.93 -9.70 -7.81
CA GLY A 78 19.44 -10.05 -6.50
C GLY A 78 18.26 -10.35 -5.58
N ALA A 79 18.13 -11.58 -5.08
CA ALA A 79 17.02 -11.95 -4.21
C ALA A 79 17.49 -12.09 -2.75
N GLU A 80 16.86 -11.35 -1.84
CA GLU A 80 16.99 -11.53 -0.40
C GLU A 80 15.74 -12.24 0.14
N TYR A 81 15.89 -13.54 0.39
CA TYR A 81 14.80 -14.38 0.94
C TYR A 81 15.27 -15.36 2.02
N MET A 82 16.58 -15.52 2.20
CA MET A 82 17.13 -16.51 3.13
C MET A 82 17.02 -16.07 4.61
N HIS A 83 16.79 -14.78 4.88
CA HIS A 83 16.48 -14.25 6.23
C HIS A 83 15.11 -14.67 6.75
N ILE A 84 14.20 -15.07 5.86
CA ILE A 84 12.85 -15.52 6.21
C ILE A 84 12.95 -16.75 7.13
N VAL A 85 12.07 -16.92 8.11
CA VAL A 85 12.14 -18.10 9.00
C VAL A 85 11.49 -19.33 8.36
N ASP A 86 10.38 -19.14 7.63
CA ASP A 86 9.63 -20.24 7.02
C ASP A 86 10.42 -20.94 5.90
N THR A 87 10.70 -22.22 6.09
CA THR A 87 11.43 -23.05 5.12
C THR A 87 10.63 -23.30 3.84
N ARG A 88 9.30 -23.29 3.90
CA ARG A 88 8.44 -23.46 2.72
C ARG A 88 8.64 -22.31 1.75
N ILE A 89 8.71 -21.08 2.26
CA ILE A 89 8.97 -19.88 1.46
C ILE A 89 10.38 -19.95 0.84
N LYS A 90 11.40 -20.33 1.61
CA LYS A 90 12.77 -20.49 1.07
C LYS A 90 12.82 -21.47 -0.10
N ARG A 91 12.24 -22.65 0.07
CA ARG A 91 12.20 -23.68 -0.99
C ARG A 91 11.39 -23.22 -2.19
N TRP A 92 10.31 -22.47 -1.96
CA TRP A 92 9.48 -21.93 -3.01
C TRP A 92 10.23 -20.95 -3.93
N PHE A 93 11.09 -20.09 -3.37
CA PHE A 93 11.96 -19.21 -4.17
C PHE A 93 13.02 -20.01 -4.94
N GLN A 94 13.65 -20.98 -4.29
CA GLN A 94 14.63 -21.88 -4.93
C GLN A 94 14.02 -22.59 -6.15
N GLN A 95 12.81 -23.12 -6.01
CA GLN A 95 12.09 -23.83 -7.08
C GLN A 95 11.64 -22.93 -8.24
N ARG A 96 11.56 -21.61 -8.04
CA ARG A 96 11.21 -20.66 -9.11
C ARG A 96 12.43 -20.08 -9.80
N MET A 97 13.47 -19.75 -9.04
CA MET A 97 14.66 -19.09 -9.58
C MET A 97 15.65 -20.07 -10.20
N GLU A 98 15.97 -21.16 -9.50
CA GLU A 98 17.09 -22.04 -9.87
C GLU A 98 16.86 -22.81 -11.17
N PRO A 99 15.67 -23.37 -11.48
CA PRO A 99 15.48 -24.13 -12.71
C PRO A 99 15.68 -23.30 -13.99
N VAL A 100 15.31 -22.02 -13.94
CA VAL A 100 15.44 -21.07 -15.06
C VAL A 100 16.66 -20.17 -14.91
N ARG A 101 17.46 -20.35 -13.87
CA ARG A 101 18.61 -19.50 -13.50
C ARG A 101 18.26 -18.00 -13.50
N SER A 102 17.06 -17.68 -13.04
CA SER A 102 16.49 -16.32 -13.01
C SER A 102 16.41 -15.62 -14.39
N GLU A 103 16.46 -16.38 -15.49
CA GLU A 103 16.44 -15.89 -16.87
C GLU A 103 15.40 -16.71 -17.66
N PRO A 104 14.09 -16.51 -17.42
CA PRO A 104 13.06 -17.23 -18.16
C PRO A 104 13.07 -16.83 -19.64
N GLY A 105 13.00 -17.81 -20.53
CA GLY A 105 12.87 -17.54 -21.97
C GLY A 105 11.46 -17.10 -22.33
N TYR A 106 11.27 -15.80 -22.62
CA TYR A 106 9.99 -15.27 -23.07
C TYR A 106 9.78 -15.43 -24.58
N GLU A 107 8.53 -15.69 -24.98
CA GLU A 107 8.15 -15.73 -26.38
C GLU A 107 8.26 -14.36 -27.06
N SER A 108 8.48 -14.35 -28.38
CA SER A 108 8.61 -13.12 -29.16
C SER A 108 7.45 -12.14 -28.96
N LYS A 109 6.20 -12.63 -28.80
CA LYS A 109 5.03 -11.78 -28.57
C LYS A 109 5.15 -11.00 -27.24
N THR A 110 5.52 -11.68 -26.16
CA THR A 110 5.72 -11.07 -24.85
C THR A 110 6.85 -10.05 -24.91
N ARG A 111 7.97 -10.39 -25.57
CA ARG A 111 9.11 -9.49 -25.73
C ARG A 111 8.76 -8.22 -26.51
N LYS A 112 7.99 -8.34 -27.60
CA LYS A 112 7.44 -7.19 -28.35
C LYS A 112 6.52 -6.33 -27.50
N HIS A 113 5.66 -6.94 -26.68
CA HIS A 113 4.76 -6.22 -25.78
C HIS A 113 5.51 -5.43 -24.70
N ILE A 114 6.55 -6.03 -24.10
CA ILE A 114 7.43 -5.33 -23.15
C ILE A 114 8.04 -4.07 -23.80
N LEU A 115 8.56 -4.18 -25.04
CA LEU A 115 9.11 -3.02 -25.74
C LEU A 115 8.05 -1.95 -26.02
N GLU A 116 6.83 -2.36 -26.32
CA GLU A 116 5.72 -1.45 -26.56
C GLU A 116 5.33 -0.67 -25.30
N ARG A 117 5.27 -1.32 -24.14
CA ARG A 117 5.04 -0.66 -22.85
C ARG A 117 6.18 0.32 -22.50
N LEU A 118 7.44 -0.05 -22.76
CA LEU A 118 8.59 0.86 -22.59
C LEU A 118 8.53 2.06 -23.55
N THR A 119 8.09 1.84 -24.78
CA THR A 119 7.94 2.88 -25.80
C THR A 119 6.84 3.86 -25.41
N ALA A 120 5.72 3.37 -24.87
CA ALA A 120 4.67 4.22 -24.30
C ALA A 120 5.18 5.04 -23.10
N ALA A 121 5.96 4.41 -22.20
CA ALA A 121 6.52 5.08 -21.03
C ALA A 121 7.43 6.25 -21.43
N GLU A 122 8.41 6.01 -22.30
CA GLU A 122 9.34 7.03 -22.77
C GLU A 122 8.67 8.07 -23.67
N GLY A 123 7.77 7.62 -24.55
CA GLY A 123 7.04 8.46 -25.50
C GLY A 123 6.25 9.57 -24.82
N LEU A 124 5.55 9.24 -23.73
CA LEU A 124 4.78 10.23 -22.96
C LEU A 124 5.68 11.32 -22.38
N GLU A 125 6.82 10.94 -21.81
CA GLU A 125 7.75 11.88 -21.19
C GLU A 125 8.40 12.81 -22.21
N LYS A 126 8.78 12.26 -23.38
CA LYS A 126 9.28 13.06 -24.51
C LYS A 126 8.21 14.02 -25.03
N TYR A 127 6.96 13.56 -25.13
CA TYR A 127 5.83 14.37 -25.57
C TYR A 127 5.58 15.54 -24.63
N LEU A 128 5.41 15.27 -23.33
CA LEU A 128 5.20 16.28 -22.30
C LEU A 128 6.39 17.25 -22.20
N GLY A 129 7.61 16.74 -22.29
CA GLY A 129 8.83 17.56 -22.27
C GLY A 129 8.97 18.49 -23.46
N SER A 130 8.45 18.09 -24.64
CA SER A 130 8.48 18.91 -25.85
C SER A 130 7.35 19.95 -25.86
N ARG A 131 6.15 19.56 -25.44
CA ARG A 131 4.95 20.42 -25.45
C ARG A 131 4.92 21.42 -24.29
N TYR A 132 5.42 21.03 -23.12
CA TYR A 132 5.39 21.82 -21.88
C TYR A 132 6.78 21.95 -21.24
N PRO A 133 7.73 22.65 -21.91
CA PRO A 133 9.10 22.79 -21.41
C PRO A 133 9.13 23.53 -20.06
N GLY A 134 9.88 22.99 -19.09
CA GLY A 134 10.06 23.58 -17.76
C GLY A 134 8.89 23.39 -16.79
N VAL A 135 7.78 22.78 -17.20
CA VAL A 135 6.66 22.48 -16.30
C VAL A 135 6.98 21.26 -15.45
N LYS A 136 6.83 21.38 -14.12
CA LYS A 136 7.01 20.27 -13.18
C LYS A 136 6.04 19.14 -13.50
N ARG A 137 6.58 17.96 -13.80
CA ARG A 137 5.82 16.73 -14.06
C ARG A 137 6.34 15.51 -13.31
N PHE A 138 7.57 15.55 -12.79
CA PHE A 138 8.21 14.44 -12.08
C PHE A 138 8.28 13.16 -12.93
N GLY A 139 8.88 13.30 -14.12
CA GLY A 139 8.91 12.25 -15.14
C GLY A 139 9.53 10.92 -14.69
N LEU A 140 9.12 9.85 -15.37
CA LEU A 140 9.59 8.49 -15.15
C LEU A 140 10.93 8.18 -15.85
N GLU A 141 11.47 9.11 -16.66
CA GLU A 141 12.69 8.93 -17.46
C GLU A 141 13.86 8.32 -16.64
N GLY A 142 14.33 7.14 -17.06
CA GLY A 142 15.31 6.29 -16.37
C GLY A 142 14.75 5.18 -15.50
N ALA A 143 13.43 5.06 -15.39
CA ALA A 143 12.70 4.01 -14.67
C ALA A 143 11.50 3.49 -15.49
N GLU A 144 11.61 3.49 -16.82
CA GLU A 144 10.54 3.14 -17.76
C GLU A 144 9.97 1.74 -17.52
N SER A 145 10.80 0.81 -17.03
CA SER A 145 10.42 -0.56 -16.69
C SER A 145 9.35 -0.69 -15.60
N LEU A 146 9.02 0.40 -14.90
CA LEU A 146 7.84 0.42 -14.02
C LEU A 146 6.53 0.16 -14.79
N ILE A 147 6.42 0.60 -16.05
CA ILE A 147 5.20 0.40 -16.84
C ILE A 147 4.98 -1.07 -17.22
N PRO A 148 5.95 -1.81 -17.80
CA PRO A 148 5.79 -3.25 -18.01
C PRO A 148 5.66 -4.03 -16.68
N CYS A 149 6.30 -3.58 -15.58
CA CYS A 149 6.08 -4.14 -14.25
C CYS A 149 4.60 -4.07 -13.84
N MET A 150 3.99 -2.89 -13.95
CA MET A 150 2.58 -2.71 -13.60
C MET A 150 1.62 -3.43 -14.54
N ASP A 151 1.93 -3.48 -15.83
CA ASP A 151 1.14 -4.22 -16.82
C ASP A 151 1.10 -5.72 -16.49
N GLU A 152 2.26 -6.34 -16.25
CA GLU A 152 2.34 -7.75 -15.85
C GLU A 152 1.64 -8.01 -14.52
N LEU A 153 1.83 -7.13 -13.53
CA LEU A 153 1.20 -7.26 -12.21
C LEU A 153 -0.32 -7.33 -12.35
N ILE A 154 -0.91 -6.42 -13.13
CA ILE A 154 -2.35 -6.36 -13.36
C ILE A 154 -2.85 -7.63 -14.06
N GLN A 155 -2.18 -8.06 -15.13
CA GLN A 155 -2.57 -9.28 -15.86
C GLN A 155 -2.52 -10.51 -14.95
N ARG A 156 -1.45 -10.63 -14.16
CA ARG A 156 -1.25 -11.76 -13.26
C ARG A 156 -2.19 -11.75 -12.06
N ALA A 157 -2.53 -10.57 -11.53
CA ALA A 157 -3.57 -10.44 -10.51
C ALA A 157 -4.93 -10.90 -11.06
N GLY A 158 -5.24 -10.55 -12.31
CA GLY A 158 -6.43 -11.02 -13.03
C GLY A 158 -6.48 -12.53 -13.17
N TYR A 159 -5.37 -13.15 -13.57
CA TYR A 159 -5.23 -14.60 -13.62
C TYR A 159 -5.58 -15.28 -12.29
N TYR A 160 -5.19 -14.68 -11.15
CA TYR A 160 -5.54 -15.16 -9.81
C TYR A 160 -6.96 -14.81 -9.36
N GLY A 161 -7.77 -14.18 -10.21
CA GLY A 161 -9.16 -13.86 -9.93
C GLY A 161 -9.37 -12.58 -9.13
N ALA A 162 -8.35 -11.71 -9.04
CA ALA A 162 -8.51 -10.38 -8.43
C ALA A 162 -9.63 -9.60 -9.14
N LYS A 163 -10.36 -8.80 -8.36
CA LYS A 163 -11.46 -7.94 -8.84
C LYS A 163 -11.10 -6.47 -8.74
N GLU A 164 -10.20 -6.13 -7.81
CA GLU A 164 -9.78 -4.76 -7.60
C GLU A 164 -8.29 -4.68 -7.29
N ILE A 165 -7.61 -3.66 -7.81
CA ILE A 165 -6.26 -3.28 -7.42
C ILE A 165 -6.31 -1.83 -6.92
N VAL A 166 -5.80 -1.60 -5.71
CA VAL A 166 -5.74 -0.25 -5.12
C VAL A 166 -4.28 0.19 -5.08
N LEU A 167 -4.00 1.34 -5.70
CA LEU A 167 -2.66 1.87 -5.91
C LEU A 167 -2.39 3.04 -4.97
N GLY A 168 -1.31 2.96 -4.20
CA GLY A 168 -0.68 4.10 -3.53
C GLY A 168 0.60 4.48 -4.24
N MET A 169 0.85 5.75 -4.51
CA MET A 169 2.14 6.17 -5.06
C MET A 169 2.51 7.61 -4.73
N ALA A 170 3.81 7.89 -4.74
CA ALA A 170 4.37 9.23 -4.68
C ALA A 170 4.20 10.01 -6.01
N HIS A 171 4.95 11.11 -6.17
CA HIS A 171 4.90 11.96 -7.36
C HIS A 171 5.58 11.36 -8.60
N ARG A 172 6.64 10.55 -8.41
CA ARG A 172 7.52 10.12 -9.49
C ARG A 172 6.84 9.14 -10.44
N GLY A 173 6.79 9.49 -11.72
CA GLY A 173 6.14 8.70 -12.75
C GLY A 173 4.61 8.62 -12.65
N ARG A 174 3.98 9.43 -11.79
CA ARG A 174 2.54 9.37 -11.56
C ARG A 174 1.71 9.61 -12.81
N LEU A 175 2.09 10.62 -13.61
CA LEU A 175 1.40 10.90 -14.87
C LEU A 175 1.53 9.75 -15.86
N ASN A 176 2.66 9.06 -15.83
CA ASN A 176 2.91 7.88 -16.64
C ASN A 176 1.98 6.73 -16.24
N ILE A 177 1.87 6.43 -14.95
CA ILE A 177 0.92 5.43 -14.43
C ILE A 177 -0.53 5.83 -14.75
N LEU A 178 -0.91 7.09 -14.59
CA LEU A 178 -2.25 7.56 -14.91
C LEU A 178 -2.62 7.32 -16.38
N VAL A 179 -1.73 7.67 -17.31
CA VAL A 179 -2.01 7.58 -18.75
C VAL A 179 -1.79 6.17 -19.28
N ASN A 180 -0.64 5.55 -18.99
CA ASN A 180 -0.20 4.28 -19.59
C ASN A 180 -0.64 3.04 -18.81
N THR A 181 -1.19 3.18 -17.60
CA THR A 181 -1.70 2.06 -16.80
C THR A 181 -3.20 2.21 -16.50
N LEU A 182 -3.62 3.34 -15.93
CA LEU A 182 -5.04 3.56 -15.61
C LEU A 182 -5.86 4.08 -16.80
N GLY A 183 -5.23 4.53 -17.89
CA GLY A 183 -5.93 4.97 -19.09
C GLY A 183 -6.63 6.31 -18.95
N LYS A 184 -6.15 7.20 -18.07
CA LYS A 184 -6.59 8.60 -18.03
C LYS A 184 -6.46 9.22 -19.43
N ASP A 185 -7.49 9.93 -19.86
CA ASP A 185 -7.51 10.61 -21.15
C ASP A 185 -6.34 11.61 -21.23
N PRO A 186 -5.41 11.45 -22.21
CA PRO A 186 -4.32 12.41 -22.41
C PRO A 186 -4.82 13.84 -22.61
N LYS A 187 -5.97 14.04 -23.24
CA LYS A 187 -6.57 15.36 -23.45
C LYS A 187 -6.95 16.04 -22.13
N GLU A 188 -7.59 15.30 -21.21
CA GLU A 188 -7.88 15.82 -19.87
C GLU A 188 -6.60 16.20 -19.12
N LEU A 189 -5.55 15.38 -19.25
CA LEU A 189 -4.26 15.70 -18.67
C LEU A 189 -3.68 17.00 -19.29
N PHE A 190 -3.73 17.16 -20.60
CA PHE A 190 -3.23 18.36 -21.29
C PHE A 190 -4.01 19.62 -20.88
N ASP A 191 -5.32 19.53 -20.71
CA ASP A 191 -6.15 20.64 -20.21
C ASP A 191 -5.74 21.06 -18.77
N GLU A 192 -5.33 20.10 -17.92
CA GLU A 192 -4.75 20.40 -16.60
C GLU A 192 -3.37 21.08 -16.70
N PHE A 193 -2.56 20.75 -17.70
CA PHE A 193 -1.28 21.45 -17.96
C PHE A 193 -1.49 22.88 -18.45
N GLU A 194 -2.56 23.11 -19.22
CA GLU A 194 -2.91 24.43 -19.78
C GLU A 194 -3.71 25.30 -18.79
N GLY A 195 -4.02 24.79 -17.60
CA GLY A 195 -4.77 25.51 -16.57
C GLY A 195 -6.25 25.74 -16.93
N LYS A 196 -6.78 24.98 -17.89
CA LYS A 196 -8.16 25.10 -18.38
C LYS A 196 -9.18 24.38 -17.49
N ARG A 197 -8.73 23.42 -16.69
CA ARG A 197 -9.58 22.68 -15.75
C ARG A 197 -9.71 23.47 -14.44
N LEU A 198 -10.86 24.12 -14.25
CA LEU A 198 -11.28 24.61 -12.93
C LEU A 198 -11.75 23.42 -12.09
N ALA A 199 -11.49 23.44 -10.79
CA ALA A 199 -12.03 22.42 -9.90
C ALA A 199 -13.57 22.53 -9.90
N ASP A 200 -14.27 21.41 -10.16
CA ASP A 200 -15.74 21.38 -10.18
C ASP A 200 -16.34 21.81 -8.82
N SER A 201 -15.59 21.59 -7.73
CA SER A 201 -15.84 22.09 -6.38
C SER A 201 -14.54 22.13 -5.57
N GLY A 202 -14.51 22.94 -4.50
CA GLY A 202 -13.35 23.05 -3.61
C GLY A 202 -12.21 23.93 -4.14
N SER A 203 -11.02 23.81 -3.53
CA SER A 203 -9.81 24.56 -3.91
C SER A 203 -9.02 23.88 -5.03
N GLY A 204 -9.26 22.58 -5.25
CA GLY A 204 -8.41 21.73 -6.08
C GLY A 204 -7.06 21.40 -5.43
N ASP A 205 -6.24 20.64 -6.17
CA ASP A 205 -4.88 20.27 -5.80
C ASP A 205 -4.03 20.12 -7.08
N VAL A 206 -2.71 20.05 -6.95
CA VAL A 206 -1.80 19.88 -8.09
C VAL A 206 -2.05 18.55 -8.82
N LYS A 207 -1.88 18.56 -10.14
CA LYS A 207 -2.17 17.43 -11.06
C LYS A 207 -1.58 16.09 -10.63
N TYR A 208 -0.41 16.09 -10.00
CA TYR A 208 0.28 14.88 -9.53
C TYR A 208 -0.11 14.44 -8.11
N HIS A 209 -1.20 14.96 -7.53
CA HIS A 209 -1.85 14.46 -6.31
C HIS A 209 -3.22 13.81 -6.60
N GLN A 210 -3.76 14.02 -7.80
CA GLN A 210 -5.07 13.53 -8.17
C GLN A 210 -5.10 12.00 -8.22
N GLY A 211 -6.08 11.40 -7.57
CA GLY A 211 -6.43 9.99 -7.72
C GLY A 211 -7.17 9.76 -9.03
N PHE A 212 -7.36 8.49 -9.38
CA PHE A 212 -8.10 8.11 -10.59
C PHE A 212 -8.65 6.71 -10.43
N SER A 213 -9.69 6.37 -11.19
CA SER A 213 -10.24 5.02 -11.20
C SER A 213 -10.68 4.65 -12.60
N SER A 214 -10.44 3.39 -12.97
CA SER A 214 -10.79 2.85 -14.27
C SER A 214 -10.93 1.34 -14.17
N ASN A 215 -11.50 0.71 -15.20
CA ASN A 215 -11.54 -0.74 -15.29
C ASN A 215 -10.71 -1.18 -16.49
N VAL A 216 -9.98 -2.28 -16.32
CA VAL A 216 -9.13 -2.88 -17.37
C VAL A 216 -9.49 -4.34 -17.55
N MET A 217 -9.37 -4.83 -18.78
CA MET A 217 -9.58 -6.22 -19.11
C MET A 217 -8.27 -7.02 -18.94
N THR A 218 -8.40 -8.18 -18.30
CA THR A 218 -7.35 -9.19 -18.20
C THR A 218 -7.87 -10.53 -18.70
N ASP A 219 -6.99 -11.51 -18.90
CA ASP A 219 -7.41 -12.88 -19.27
C ASP A 219 -8.33 -13.52 -18.21
N GLY A 220 -8.25 -13.07 -16.95
CA GLY A 220 -9.14 -13.48 -15.86
C GLY A 220 -10.42 -12.66 -15.71
N GLY A 221 -10.65 -11.70 -16.61
CA GLY A 221 -11.82 -10.82 -16.63
C GLY A 221 -11.50 -9.37 -16.25
N GLU A 222 -12.57 -8.59 -16.04
CA GLU A 222 -12.50 -7.18 -15.70
C GLU A 222 -11.98 -6.96 -14.26
N ILE A 223 -11.01 -6.06 -14.12
CA ILE A 223 -10.45 -5.60 -12.84
C ILE A 223 -10.67 -4.10 -12.72
N HIS A 224 -11.13 -3.66 -11.55
CA HIS A 224 -11.19 -2.25 -11.18
C HIS A 224 -9.86 -1.76 -10.59
N LEU A 225 -9.28 -0.74 -11.19
CA LEU A 225 -8.08 -0.06 -10.71
C LEU A 225 -8.49 1.24 -10.00
N ALA A 226 -7.95 1.49 -8.81
CA ALA A 226 -8.17 2.71 -8.08
C ALA A 226 -6.85 3.27 -7.53
N MET A 227 -6.41 4.42 -8.03
CA MET A 227 -5.28 5.16 -7.45
C MET A 227 -5.77 6.13 -6.38
N ALA A 228 -5.18 6.02 -5.20
CA ALA A 228 -5.45 6.90 -4.08
C ALA A 228 -4.96 8.33 -4.34
N PHE A 229 -5.72 9.29 -3.81
CA PHE A 229 -5.23 10.66 -3.64
C PHE A 229 -4.16 10.69 -2.56
N ASN A 230 -3.19 11.60 -2.70
CA ASN A 230 -2.15 11.78 -1.68
C ASN A 230 -1.70 13.26 -1.61
N PRO A 231 -1.29 13.73 -0.44
CA PRO A 231 -0.58 15.00 -0.31
C PRO A 231 0.88 14.85 -0.75
N SER A 232 1.65 15.94 -0.69
CA SER A 232 3.10 15.91 -0.92
C SER A 232 3.89 15.20 0.18
N HIS A 233 3.30 14.97 1.36
CA HIS A 233 3.94 14.20 2.43
C HIS A 233 4.07 12.76 1.95
N LEU A 234 5.31 12.28 1.80
CA LEU A 234 5.58 10.97 1.24
C LEU A 234 5.19 9.87 2.23
N GLU A 235 4.96 8.67 1.70
CA GLU A 235 4.68 7.43 2.44
C GLU A 235 3.37 7.37 3.24
N ILE A 236 2.80 8.50 3.69
CA ILE A 236 1.55 8.53 4.49
C ILE A 236 0.33 7.97 3.76
N VAL A 237 0.36 7.92 2.42
CA VAL A 237 -0.70 7.30 1.62
C VAL A 237 -0.72 5.76 1.76
N SER A 238 0.40 5.15 2.19
CA SER A 238 0.50 3.69 2.31
C SER A 238 -0.57 3.11 3.24
N PRO A 239 -0.68 3.52 4.52
CA PRO A 239 -1.75 3.03 5.38
C PRO A 239 -3.15 3.44 4.92
N VAL A 240 -3.31 4.56 4.20
CA VAL A 240 -4.61 4.96 3.60
C VAL A 240 -5.05 3.93 2.55
N VAL A 241 -4.13 3.44 1.72
CA VAL A 241 -4.40 2.39 0.73
C VAL A 241 -4.78 1.09 1.41
N GLU A 242 -4.04 0.71 2.46
CA GLU A 242 -4.36 -0.49 3.26
C GLU A 242 -5.78 -0.44 3.86
N GLY A 243 -6.16 0.71 4.41
CA GLY A 243 -7.52 0.93 4.91
C GLY A 243 -8.60 0.81 3.84
N SER A 244 -8.36 1.40 2.67
CA SER A 244 -9.25 1.31 1.50
C SER A 244 -9.40 -0.14 1.01
N VAL A 245 -8.31 -0.89 0.96
CA VAL A 245 -8.29 -2.30 0.59
C VAL A 245 -9.09 -3.12 1.59
N ARG A 246 -8.88 -2.92 2.90
CA ARG A 246 -9.63 -3.63 3.93
C ARG A 246 -11.13 -3.34 3.85
N ALA A 247 -11.53 -2.09 3.57
CA ALA A 247 -12.94 -1.74 3.37
C ALA A 247 -13.54 -2.48 2.17
N ARG A 248 -12.83 -2.54 1.04
CA ARG A 248 -13.24 -3.27 -0.17
C ARG A 248 -13.31 -4.78 0.07
N GLN A 249 -12.36 -5.35 0.81
CA GLN A 249 -12.40 -6.76 1.23
C GLN A 249 -13.63 -7.03 2.10
N THR A 250 -13.93 -6.14 3.03
CA THR A 250 -15.10 -6.26 3.91
C THR A 250 -16.41 -6.20 3.13
N ARG A 251 -16.50 -5.31 2.14
CA ARG A 251 -17.63 -5.20 1.20
C ARG A 251 -17.82 -6.49 0.39
N ARG A 252 -16.74 -7.15 -0.01
CA ARG A 252 -16.75 -8.39 -0.81
C ARG A 252 -16.82 -9.69 0.00
N ASN A 253 -16.77 -9.59 1.33
CA ASN A 253 -16.55 -10.74 2.22
C ASN A 253 -15.27 -11.53 1.87
N ASP A 254 -14.24 -10.83 1.37
CA ASP A 254 -12.93 -11.38 1.05
C ASP A 254 -12.07 -11.46 2.31
N THR A 255 -12.30 -12.50 3.12
CA THR A 255 -11.63 -12.69 4.41
C THR A 255 -10.17 -13.11 4.30
N VAL A 256 -9.74 -13.57 3.11
CA VAL A 256 -8.40 -14.10 2.84
C VAL A 256 -7.54 -13.09 2.05
N GLY A 257 -8.16 -12.12 1.38
CA GLY A 257 -7.49 -11.09 0.60
C GLY A 257 -7.18 -11.51 -0.84
N ASN A 258 -7.97 -12.39 -1.45
CA ASN A 258 -7.73 -12.86 -2.82
C ASN A 258 -8.24 -11.89 -3.90
N GLN A 259 -9.29 -11.12 -3.60
CA GLN A 259 -10.02 -10.34 -4.60
C GLN A 259 -9.59 -8.88 -4.67
N VAL A 260 -9.00 -8.34 -3.61
CA VAL A 260 -8.55 -6.94 -3.56
C VAL A 260 -7.06 -6.93 -3.25
N VAL A 261 -6.26 -6.44 -4.20
CA VAL A 261 -4.79 -6.44 -4.13
C VAL A 261 -4.27 -5.00 -3.94
N PRO A 262 -3.58 -4.71 -2.83
CA PRO A 262 -2.86 -3.45 -2.65
C PRO A 262 -1.54 -3.47 -3.41
N VAL A 263 -1.21 -2.36 -4.06
CA VAL A 263 0.10 -2.11 -4.68
C VAL A 263 0.57 -0.72 -4.28
N ILE A 264 1.75 -0.61 -3.67
CA ILE A 264 2.25 0.65 -3.15
C ILE A 264 3.63 0.95 -3.75
N MET A 265 3.77 2.14 -4.34
CA MET A 265 5.00 2.59 -4.98
C MET A 265 5.69 3.67 -4.15
N HIS A 266 6.97 3.44 -3.87
CA HIS A 266 7.76 4.24 -2.95
C HIS A 266 8.95 4.90 -3.65
N GLY A 267 9.49 5.97 -3.05
CA GLY A 267 10.83 6.46 -3.39
C GLY A 267 11.86 5.85 -2.43
N ASP A 268 13.07 5.56 -2.91
CA ASP A 268 14.15 4.93 -2.11
C ASP A 268 14.45 5.67 -0.80
N ALA A 269 14.68 6.99 -0.87
CA ALA A 269 15.01 7.78 0.31
C ALA A 269 13.83 7.88 1.30
N ALA A 270 12.60 7.94 0.78
CA ALA A 270 11.40 8.05 1.61
C ALA A 270 11.05 6.73 2.28
N PHE A 271 11.17 5.61 1.54
CA PHE A 271 10.94 4.26 2.05
C PHE A 271 11.86 3.91 3.23
N ALA A 272 13.12 4.34 3.17
CA ALA A 272 14.08 4.15 4.24
C ALA A 272 13.92 5.16 5.40
N GLY A 273 13.40 6.37 5.12
CA GLY A 273 13.46 7.50 6.04
C GLY A 273 12.16 7.84 6.77
N GLN A 274 10.99 7.43 6.28
CA GLN A 274 9.69 7.77 6.89
C GLN A 274 9.20 6.66 7.84
N GLY A 275 8.96 7.01 9.11
CA GLY A 275 8.53 6.07 10.15
C GLY A 275 7.20 5.38 9.87
N VAL A 276 6.29 6.03 9.14
CA VAL A 276 4.99 5.44 8.75
C VAL A 276 5.14 4.15 7.92
N VAL A 277 6.25 3.98 7.19
CA VAL A 277 6.55 2.73 6.46
C VAL A 277 6.71 1.57 7.45
N MET A 278 7.44 1.79 8.54
CA MET A 278 7.63 0.81 9.62
C MET A 278 6.28 0.46 10.27
N GLU A 279 5.48 1.47 10.61
CA GLU A 279 4.17 1.25 11.23
C GLU A 279 3.21 0.47 10.31
N THR A 280 3.27 0.73 9.00
CA THR A 280 2.47 0.02 7.99
C THR A 280 2.89 -1.44 7.85
N PHE A 281 4.20 -1.73 7.79
CA PHE A 281 4.69 -3.11 7.81
C PHE A 281 4.28 -3.83 9.09
N GLN A 282 4.37 -3.16 10.25
CA GLN A 282 4.01 -3.76 11.53
C GLN A 282 2.54 -4.18 11.59
N MET A 283 1.63 -3.50 10.89
CA MET A 283 0.21 -3.86 10.85
C MET A 283 -0.16 -4.92 9.80
N SER A 284 0.72 -5.19 8.82
CA SER A 284 0.47 -6.05 7.63
C SER A 284 -0.09 -7.45 7.94
N GLN A 285 0.24 -8.02 9.09
CA GLN A 285 -0.20 -9.36 9.53
C GLN A 285 -1.12 -9.34 10.76
N THR A 286 -1.49 -8.16 11.25
CA THR A 286 -2.36 -8.03 12.43
C THR A 286 -3.83 -8.22 12.05
N ARG A 287 -4.61 -8.89 12.91
CA ARG A 287 -6.00 -9.26 12.59
C ARG A 287 -6.93 -8.11 12.19
N GLY A 288 -6.69 -6.90 12.72
CA GLY A 288 -7.55 -5.74 12.48
C GLY A 288 -7.23 -4.98 11.19
N PHE A 289 -6.04 -5.22 10.62
CA PHE A 289 -5.45 -4.37 9.59
C PHE A 289 -4.93 -5.16 8.38
N GLY A 290 -4.35 -6.34 8.58
CA GLY A 290 -3.65 -7.09 7.54
C GLY A 290 -4.49 -7.57 6.35
N VAL A 291 -4.16 -7.17 5.14
CA VAL A 291 -5.00 -7.36 3.94
C VAL A 291 -4.59 -8.54 3.05
N GLY A 292 -3.84 -9.49 3.59
CA GLY A 292 -3.38 -10.66 2.84
C GLY A 292 -2.16 -10.39 1.95
N GLY A 293 -1.30 -9.47 2.39
CA GLY A 293 -0.03 -9.16 1.76
C GLY A 293 -0.11 -8.04 0.72
N THR A 294 0.88 -7.15 0.75
CA THR A 294 1.05 -6.02 -0.16
C THR A 294 2.25 -6.15 -1.08
N ILE A 295 2.08 -5.76 -2.35
CA ILE A 295 3.19 -5.68 -3.30
C ILE A 295 3.74 -4.25 -3.24
N HIS A 296 4.96 -4.12 -2.71
CA HIS A 296 5.67 -2.86 -2.61
C HIS A 296 6.66 -2.74 -3.78
N ILE A 297 6.65 -1.61 -4.48
CA ILE A 297 7.60 -1.32 -5.56
C ILE A 297 8.38 -0.07 -5.17
N VAL A 298 9.68 -0.21 -4.92
CA VAL A 298 10.55 0.92 -4.62
C VAL A 298 11.21 1.38 -5.91
N ILE A 299 10.91 2.61 -6.34
CA ILE A 299 11.50 3.23 -7.53
C ILE A 299 12.87 3.81 -7.13
N ASN A 300 13.85 2.93 -7.00
CA ASN A 300 15.18 3.24 -6.48
C ASN A 300 16.08 3.87 -7.55
N ASN A 301 15.97 5.19 -7.72
CA ASN A 301 16.86 5.96 -8.60
C ASN A 301 18.19 6.32 -7.96
N GLN A 302 18.44 5.85 -6.74
CA GLN A 302 19.67 6.05 -6.01
C GLN A 302 19.90 7.53 -5.60
N VAL A 303 18.84 8.36 -5.58
CA VAL A 303 18.94 9.78 -5.20
C VAL A 303 17.63 10.37 -4.64
N GLY A 304 17.66 10.75 -3.36
CA GLY A 304 16.61 11.51 -2.68
C GLY A 304 16.83 13.02 -2.83
N PHE A 305 16.11 13.66 -3.77
CA PHE A 305 16.31 15.08 -4.12
C PHE A 305 17.77 15.36 -4.54
N THR A 306 18.61 15.86 -3.62
CA THR A 306 20.06 16.15 -3.79
C THR A 306 20.94 15.23 -2.94
N THR A 307 20.37 14.21 -2.29
CA THR A 307 21.09 13.28 -1.40
C THR A 307 21.24 11.94 -2.10
N SER A 308 22.44 11.60 -2.55
CA SER A 308 22.75 10.32 -3.23
C SER A 308 23.77 9.47 -2.47
N ARG A 309 24.46 10.05 -1.49
CA ARG A 309 25.38 9.31 -0.64
C ARG A 309 24.59 8.38 0.27
N GLN A 310 24.97 7.11 0.29
CA GLN A 310 24.28 6.10 1.08
C GLN A 310 24.31 6.45 2.58
N ASP A 311 25.45 6.89 3.09
CA ASP A 311 25.65 7.23 4.50
C ASP A 311 24.92 8.50 4.96
N ASP A 312 24.47 9.33 4.02
CA ASP A 312 23.55 10.44 4.30
C ASP A 312 22.07 10.02 4.19
N ALA A 313 21.75 9.06 3.30
CA ALA A 313 20.38 8.66 3.00
C ALA A 313 19.83 7.57 3.94
N ARG A 314 20.68 6.66 4.43
CA ARG A 314 20.28 5.49 5.25
C ARG A 314 21.47 4.87 5.99
N SER A 315 21.18 4.01 6.96
CA SER A 315 22.20 3.31 7.78
C SER A 315 22.41 1.83 7.41
N THR A 316 21.84 1.38 6.31
CA THR A 316 21.88 -0.03 5.86
C THR A 316 22.31 -0.12 4.40
N GLU A 317 22.52 -1.34 3.89
CA GLU A 317 22.97 -1.55 2.50
C GLU A 317 21.90 -1.11 1.50
N TYR A 318 20.67 -1.59 1.68
CA TYR A 318 19.56 -1.34 0.77
C TYR A 318 18.54 -0.40 1.38
N CYS A 319 17.89 0.42 0.54
CA CYS A 319 16.77 1.24 0.99
C CYS A 319 15.59 0.40 1.49
N THR A 320 15.53 -0.87 1.08
CA THR A 320 14.46 -1.82 1.36
C THR A 320 14.64 -2.65 2.63
N ASP A 321 15.73 -2.47 3.37
CA ASP A 321 16.05 -3.26 4.56
C ASP A 321 14.97 -3.18 5.65
N ILE A 322 14.17 -2.11 5.68
CA ILE A 322 13.03 -1.98 6.60
C ILE A 322 12.04 -3.16 6.48
N ALA A 323 11.86 -3.72 5.28
CA ALA A 323 10.94 -4.83 5.04
C ALA A 323 11.37 -6.15 5.72
N LYS A 324 12.65 -6.27 6.10
CA LYS A 324 13.16 -7.43 6.86
C LYS A 324 12.52 -7.53 8.25
N MET A 325 11.97 -6.44 8.80
CA MET A 325 11.31 -6.43 10.12
C MET A 325 10.13 -7.42 10.21
N VAL A 326 9.44 -7.66 9.09
CA VAL A 326 8.32 -8.63 8.98
C VAL A 326 8.69 -9.87 8.17
N HIS A 327 9.99 -10.08 7.93
CA HIS A 327 10.51 -11.16 7.11
C HIS A 327 9.92 -11.18 5.68
N ALA A 328 9.63 -10.01 5.10
CA ALA A 328 9.22 -9.94 3.69
C ALA A 328 10.42 -10.28 2.77
N PRO A 329 10.21 -11.05 1.69
CA PRO A 329 11.23 -11.20 0.64
C PRO A 329 11.43 -9.89 -0.11
N ILE A 330 12.67 -9.65 -0.53
CA ILE A 330 13.07 -8.47 -1.29
C ILE A 330 13.71 -8.95 -2.60
N LEU A 331 13.20 -8.44 -3.72
CA LEU A 331 13.67 -8.74 -5.07
C LEU A 331 14.26 -7.48 -5.67
N HIS A 332 15.59 -7.35 -5.61
CA HIS A 332 16.32 -6.30 -6.30
C HIS A 332 16.42 -6.64 -7.78
N VAL A 333 16.08 -5.71 -8.65
CA VAL A 333 16.12 -5.91 -10.09
C VAL A 333 16.67 -4.68 -10.80
N ASN A 334 17.56 -4.90 -11.76
CA ASN A 334 18.07 -3.87 -12.64
C ASN A 334 16.97 -3.40 -13.61
N ALA A 335 16.61 -2.12 -13.57
CA ALA A 335 15.57 -1.57 -14.41
C ALA A 335 15.91 -1.56 -15.91
N ASP A 336 17.18 -1.64 -16.30
CA ASP A 336 17.61 -1.76 -17.70
C ASP A 336 17.40 -3.18 -18.27
N ASP A 337 17.00 -4.16 -17.44
CA ASP A 337 16.62 -5.52 -17.85
C ASP A 337 15.10 -5.75 -17.65
N PRO A 338 14.27 -5.35 -18.62
CA PRO A 338 12.83 -5.39 -18.46
C PRO A 338 12.26 -6.83 -18.46
N GLU A 339 12.96 -7.81 -19.03
CA GLU A 339 12.56 -9.23 -18.95
C GLU A 339 12.73 -9.73 -17.51
N ALA A 340 13.85 -9.38 -16.84
CA ALA A 340 14.04 -9.67 -15.42
C ALA A 340 13.01 -8.96 -14.53
N VAL A 341 12.64 -7.70 -14.86
CA VAL A 341 11.58 -6.96 -14.14
C VAL A 341 10.24 -7.67 -14.21
N VAL A 342 9.86 -8.17 -15.39
CA VAL A 342 8.63 -8.98 -15.56
C VAL A 342 8.72 -10.26 -14.73
N PHE A 343 9.86 -10.97 -14.75
CA PHE A 343 10.03 -12.19 -13.97
C PHE A 343 9.89 -11.97 -12.45
N VAL A 344 10.54 -10.95 -11.88
CA VAL A 344 10.40 -10.66 -10.44
C VAL A 344 8.99 -10.21 -10.08
N THR A 345 8.30 -9.51 -10.98
CA THR A 345 6.90 -9.13 -10.81
C THR A 345 6.01 -10.37 -10.73
N GLN A 346 6.25 -11.35 -11.60
CA GLN A 346 5.56 -12.63 -11.58
C GLN A 346 5.75 -13.36 -10.26
N MET A 347 7.00 -13.45 -9.79
CA MET A 347 7.29 -14.06 -8.50
C MET A 347 6.67 -13.30 -7.32
N ALA A 348 6.68 -11.96 -7.33
CA ALA A 348 6.10 -11.16 -6.26
C ALA A 348 4.59 -11.41 -6.14
N MET A 349 3.86 -11.36 -7.26
CA MET A 349 2.42 -11.63 -7.26
C MET A 349 2.11 -13.08 -6.83
N ASP A 350 2.88 -14.07 -7.30
CA ASP A 350 2.71 -15.46 -6.89
C ASP A 350 2.95 -15.65 -5.40
N TYR A 351 4.01 -15.05 -4.86
CA TYR A 351 4.36 -15.13 -3.44
C TYR A 351 3.24 -14.55 -2.58
N ARG A 352 2.78 -13.34 -2.92
CA ARG A 352 1.69 -12.67 -2.23
C ARG A 352 0.43 -13.53 -2.28
N ASN A 353 0.11 -14.11 -3.44
CA ASN A 353 -1.08 -14.94 -3.58
C ASN A 353 -0.97 -16.27 -2.81
N GLU A 354 0.21 -16.89 -2.75
CA GLU A 354 0.41 -18.17 -2.06
C GLU A 354 0.48 -17.98 -0.53
N PHE A 355 1.26 -17.02 -0.06
CA PHE A 355 1.64 -16.90 1.36
C PHE A 355 0.94 -15.77 2.11
N LYS A 356 0.22 -14.88 1.42
CA LYS A 356 -0.51 -13.76 2.02
C LYS A 356 0.38 -12.81 2.83
N GLY A 357 1.63 -12.69 2.41
CA GLY A 357 2.65 -11.81 3.00
C GLY A 357 3.05 -10.68 2.07
N ASP A 358 3.60 -9.62 2.64
CA ASP A 358 4.16 -8.50 1.89
C ASP A 358 5.42 -8.94 1.13
N VAL A 359 5.65 -8.33 -0.03
CA VAL A 359 6.83 -8.56 -0.88
C VAL A 359 7.30 -7.24 -1.47
N VAL A 360 8.61 -7.06 -1.55
CA VAL A 360 9.23 -5.84 -2.07
C VAL A 360 9.96 -6.10 -3.38
N ILE A 361 9.67 -5.30 -4.39
CA ILE A 361 10.46 -5.17 -5.62
C ILE A 361 11.29 -3.89 -5.47
N ASP A 362 12.61 -4.02 -5.39
CA ASP A 362 13.55 -2.89 -5.46
C ASP A 362 13.94 -2.69 -6.92
N LEU A 363 13.24 -1.78 -7.60
CA LEU A 363 13.48 -1.44 -9.01
C LEU A 363 14.64 -0.44 -9.10
N VAL A 364 15.86 -0.99 -9.18
CA VAL A 364 17.10 -0.21 -9.21
C VAL A 364 17.24 0.43 -10.59
N CYS A 365 17.11 1.76 -10.60
CA CYS A 365 16.98 2.58 -11.78
C CYS A 365 17.85 3.85 -11.64
N TYR A 366 17.58 4.87 -12.45
CA TYR A 366 18.19 6.19 -12.30
C TYR A 366 17.18 7.29 -12.60
N ARG A 367 17.54 8.55 -12.34
CA ARG A 367 16.72 9.73 -12.66
C ARG A 367 17.37 10.53 -13.77
N ARG A 368 16.80 10.47 -14.99
CA ARG A 368 17.40 11.11 -16.18
C ARG A 368 17.56 12.63 -16.05
N ARG A 369 16.60 13.30 -15.41
CA ARG A 369 16.57 14.75 -15.17
C ARG A 369 16.82 15.09 -13.70
N GLY A 370 16.79 16.38 -13.34
CA GLY A 370 16.79 16.84 -11.95
C GLY A 370 15.59 16.32 -11.15
N HIS A 371 15.48 16.72 -9.87
CA HIS A 371 14.33 16.28 -9.05
C HIS A 371 13.00 16.75 -9.63
N ASN A 372 13.02 17.94 -10.21
CA ASN A 372 12.02 18.42 -11.14
C ASN A 372 12.70 18.87 -12.43
N GLU A 373 11.92 19.15 -13.47
CA GLU A 373 12.47 19.37 -14.80
C GLU A 373 13.20 20.71 -15.00
N ALA A 374 13.12 21.62 -14.03
CA ALA A 374 13.86 22.89 -14.01
C ALA A 374 15.09 22.86 -13.08
N ASP A 375 15.32 21.75 -12.38
CA ASP A 375 16.42 21.58 -11.43
C ASP A 375 17.70 21.12 -12.14
N GLU A 376 18.86 21.65 -11.74
CA GLU A 376 20.18 21.28 -12.28
C GLU A 376 20.91 20.33 -11.31
N PRO A 377 20.84 19.01 -11.54
CA PRO A 377 21.35 18.05 -10.58
C PRO A 377 22.87 17.90 -10.61
N ALA A 378 23.56 18.33 -11.67
CA ALA A 378 25.02 18.28 -11.70
C ALA A 378 25.67 19.20 -10.65
N ALA A 379 24.92 20.13 -10.07
CA ALA A 379 25.38 20.95 -8.95
C ALA A 379 25.74 20.13 -7.70
N THR A 380 25.12 18.96 -7.50
CA THR A 380 25.37 18.09 -6.33
C THR A 380 25.74 16.65 -6.70
N GLN A 381 25.35 16.16 -7.88
CA GLN A 381 25.68 14.82 -8.40
C GLN A 381 26.40 14.84 -9.76
N PRO A 382 27.53 15.57 -9.92
CA PRO A 382 28.16 15.76 -11.24
C PRO A 382 28.59 14.45 -11.90
N VAL A 383 29.22 13.53 -11.16
CA VAL A 383 29.73 12.26 -11.71
C VAL A 383 28.60 11.33 -12.12
N MET A 384 27.54 11.25 -11.32
CA MET A 384 26.35 10.44 -11.63
C MET A 384 25.69 10.94 -12.92
N TYR A 385 25.49 12.25 -13.04
CA TYR A 385 24.82 12.83 -14.21
C TYR A 385 25.71 12.88 -15.45
N GLU A 386 27.04 12.90 -15.32
CA GLU A 386 27.95 12.68 -16.44
C GLU A 386 27.74 11.30 -17.07
N LYS A 387 27.61 10.25 -16.23
CA LYS A 387 27.29 8.90 -16.70
C LYS A 387 25.90 8.83 -17.32
N ILE A 388 24.88 9.36 -16.64
CA ILE A 388 23.50 9.37 -17.14
C ILE A 388 23.43 10.01 -18.53
N ARG A 389 24.14 11.13 -18.79
CA ARG A 389 24.14 11.78 -20.11
C ARG A 389 24.67 10.90 -21.25
N LYS A 390 25.53 9.91 -20.96
CA LYS A 390 26.11 9.00 -21.94
C LYS A 390 25.31 7.70 -22.12
N LEU A 391 24.38 7.41 -21.20
CA LEU A 391 23.58 6.19 -21.24
C LEU A 391 22.46 6.30 -22.28
N LYS A 392 22.32 5.24 -23.09
CA LYS A 392 21.08 4.99 -23.84
C LYS A 392 19.93 4.81 -22.86
N THR A 393 18.71 5.00 -23.33
CA THR A 393 17.52 4.75 -22.49
C THR A 393 17.24 3.26 -22.42
N THR A 394 16.54 2.85 -21.36
CA THR A 394 16.07 1.48 -21.14
C THR A 394 15.39 0.91 -22.38
N ARG A 395 14.50 1.70 -22.99
CA ARG A 395 13.77 1.36 -24.21
C ARG A 395 14.72 1.07 -25.37
N ASN A 396 15.72 1.92 -25.59
CA ASN A 396 16.67 1.77 -26.70
C ASN A 396 17.59 0.56 -26.50
N LEU A 397 18.05 0.32 -25.27
CA LEU A 397 18.84 -0.87 -24.94
C LEU A 397 18.06 -2.16 -25.27
N TYR A 398 16.79 -2.21 -24.86
CA TYR A 398 15.94 -3.37 -25.12
C TYR A 398 15.57 -3.52 -26.60
N ALA A 399 15.32 -2.42 -27.32
CA ALA A 399 15.08 -2.46 -28.76
C ALA A 399 16.28 -3.04 -29.52
N GLU A 400 17.50 -2.61 -29.19
CA GLU A 400 18.74 -3.13 -29.79
C GLU A 400 18.90 -4.63 -29.52
N GLN A 401 18.55 -5.09 -28.31
CA GLN A 401 18.55 -6.51 -27.96
C GLN A 401 17.54 -7.31 -28.81
N LEU A 402 16.34 -6.80 -29.02
CA LEU A 402 15.32 -7.48 -29.84
C LEU A 402 15.69 -7.52 -31.32
N ILE A 403 16.32 -6.46 -31.84
CA ILE A 403 16.82 -6.41 -33.21
C ILE A 403 17.97 -7.40 -33.40
N ALA A 404 18.94 -7.42 -32.48
CA ALA A 404 20.05 -8.37 -32.51
C ALA A 404 19.57 -9.84 -32.42
N ALA A 405 18.47 -10.08 -31.70
CA ALA A 405 17.83 -11.40 -31.61
C ALA A 405 16.93 -11.75 -32.80
N GLY A 406 16.76 -10.85 -33.79
CA GLY A 406 15.90 -11.05 -34.96
C GLY A 406 14.39 -11.09 -34.62
N VAL A 407 14.00 -10.56 -33.46
CA VAL A 407 12.60 -10.51 -33.01
C VAL A 407 11.85 -9.34 -33.65
N MET A 408 12.54 -8.22 -33.87
CA MET A 408 12.00 -7.01 -34.50
C MET A 408 12.98 -6.38 -35.49
N SER A 409 12.48 -5.64 -36.48
CA SER A 409 13.29 -4.77 -37.33
C SER A 409 13.38 -3.34 -36.78
N GLU A 410 14.37 -2.56 -37.25
CA GLU A 410 14.49 -1.13 -36.92
C GLU A 410 13.23 -0.34 -37.33
N ASP A 411 12.63 -0.68 -38.48
CA ASP A 411 11.41 -0.03 -38.98
C ASP A 411 10.20 -0.31 -38.07
N GLU A 412 10.02 -1.55 -37.59
CA GLU A 412 8.96 -1.88 -36.64
C GLU A 412 9.11 -1.09 -35.32
N VAL A 413 10.34 -0.98 -34.83
CA VAL A 413 10.67 -0.24 -33.59
C VAL A 413 10.39 1.25 -33.76
N LYS A 414 10.71 1.83 -34.91
CA LYS A 414 10.44 3.24 -35.21
C LYS A 414 8.95 3.51 -35.43
N GLN A 415 8.24 2.60 -36.08
CA GLN A 415 6.80 2.72 -36.29
C GLN A 415 6.07 2.78 -34.95
N MET A 416 6.46 1.96 -33.98
CA MET A 416 5.87 1.95 -32.64
C MET A 416 5.98 3.30 -31.90
N GLU A 417 7.07 4.04 -32.09
CA GLU A 417 7.20 5.40 -31.53
C GLU A 417 6.25 6.38 -32.19
N ASN A 418 6.15 6.32 -33.53
CA ASN A 418 5.26 7.19 -34.30
C ASN A 418 3.79 6.92 -33.94
N ASP A 419 3.39 5.65 -33.90
CA ASP A 419 2.02 5.24 -33.55
C ASP A 419 1.61 5.78 -32.17
N TYR A 420 2.51 5.69 -31.18
CA TYR A 420 2.23 6.20 -29.84
C TYR A 420 2.11 7.73 -29.82
N ARG A 421 3.00 8.45 -30.53
CA ARG A 421 2.93 9.90 -30.63
C ARG A 421 1.63 10.35 -31.31
N ASP A 422 1.27 9.71 -32.41
CA ASP A 422 0.07 10.03 -33.18
C ASP A 422 -1.19 9.78 -32.32
N ALA A 423 -1.21 8.72 -31.51
CA ALA A 423 -2.28 8.48 -30.54
C ALA A 423 -2.40 9.61 -29.49
N LEU A 424 -1.28 10.13 -28.97
CA LEU A 424 -1.29 11.27 -28.05
C LEU A 424 -1.78 12.56 -28.73
N ASP A 425 -1.37 12.82 -29.97
CA ASP A 425 -1.80 14.00 -30.73
C ASP A 425 -3.30 13.94 -31.04
N ASN A 426 -3.84 12.75 -31.29
CA ASN A 426 -5.27 12.52 -31.49
C ASN A 426 -6.09 12.52 -30.18
N GLY A 427 -5.43 12.51 -29.01
CA GLY A 427 -6.09 12.40 -27.70
C GLY A 427 -6.76 11.05 -27.48
N GLU A 428 -6.21 9.97 -28.05
CA GLU A 428 -6.74 8.62 -27.91
C GLU A 428 -6.32 7.99 -26.57
N HIS A 429 -7.16 7.11 -26.01
CA HIS A 429 -6.74 6.27 -24.89
C HIS A 429 -5.64 5.30 -25.34
N VAL A 430 -4.49 5.37 -24.69
CA VAL A 430 -3.31 4.56 -25.03
C VAL A 430 -3.28 3.19 -24.34
N VAL A 431 -4.15 2.97 -23.35
CA VAL A 431 -4.33 1.66 -22.69
C VAL A 431 -5.30 0.80 -23.48
N LYS A 432 -4.76 -0.16 -24.24
CA LYS A 432 -5.53 -1.05 -25.12
C LYS A 432 -6.55 -1.93 -24.37
N SER A 433 -6.30 -2.23 -23.10
CA SER A 433 -7.17 -3.05 -22.25
C SER A 433 -8.25 -2.25 -21.51
N LEU A 434 -8.32 -0.93 -21.69
CA LEU A 434 -9.27 -0.07 -20.98
C LEU A 434 -10.72 -0.44 -21.33
N VAL A 435 -11.55 -0.64 -20.31
CA VAL A 435 -12.98 -0.90 -20.45
C VAL A 435 -13.72 0.43 -20.57
N LYS A 436 -14.29 0.70 -21.75
CA LYS A 436 -15.00 1.96 -22.04
C LYS A 436 -16.39 2.05 -21.37
N GLU A 437 -17.01 0.90 -21.13
CA GLU A 437 -18.29 0.79 -20.41
C GLU A 437 -18.09 -0.02 -19.13
N PRO A 438 -17.54 0.60 -18.07
CA PRO A 438 -17.11 -0.12 -16.88
C PRO A 438 -18.31 -0.64 -16.07
N ASN A 439 -18.14 -1.81 -15.46
CA ASN A 439 -19.10 -2.29 -14.46
C ASN A 439 -19.14 -1.32 -13.24
N LYS A 440 -20.25 -0.60 -13.09
CA LYS A 440 -20.45 0.41 -12.05
C LYS A 440 -20.54 -0.19 -10.64
N ASP A 441 -20.90 -1.47 -10.51
CA ASP A 441 -21.00 -2.14 -9.21
C ASP A 441 -19.64 -2.28 -8.50
N LEU A 442 -18.53 -2.10 -9.22
CA LEU A 442 -17.18 -2.12 -8.66
C LEU A 442 -16.81 -0.82 -7.94
N TYR A 443 -17.49 0.29 -8.24
CA TYR A 443 -17.21 1.61 -7.69
C TYR A 443 -17.75 1.75 -6.27
N VAL A 444 -17.22 2.72 -5.52
CA VAL A 444 -17.76 3.07 -4.21
C VAL A 444 -18.91 4.05 -4.41
N ASP A 445 -20.10 3.67 -3.95
CA ASP A 445 -21.28 4.51 -4.10
C ASP A 445 -21.41 5.52 -2.94
N TRP A 446 -21.19 6.80 -3.26
CA TRP A 446 -21.38 7.93 -2.35
C TRP A 446 -22.67 8.72 -2.62
N SER A 447 -23.50 8.30 -3.59
CA SER A 447 -24.64 9.08 -4.07
C SER A 447 -25.60 9.52 -2.96
N ALA A 448 -25.85 8.67 -1.97
CA ALA A 448 -26.71 8.98 -0.83
C ALA A 448 -26.15 10.06 0.12
N HIS A 449 -24.85 10.36 0.05
CA HIS A 449 -24.12 11.21 1.01
C HIS A 449 -23.63 12.54 0.40
N ILE A 450 -23.87 12.78 -0.90
CA ILE A 450 -23.45 14.01 -1.59
C ILE A 450 -24.57 15.05 -1.55
N GLY A 451 -24.21 16.33 -1.41
CA GLY A 451 -25.14 17.46 -1.55
C GLY A 451 -25.96 17.79 -0.29
N HIS A 452 -25.55 17.28 0.87
CA HIS A 452 -26.21 17.58 2.15
C HIS A 452 -25.45 18.66 2.92
N GLU A 453 -26.19 19.52 3.62
CA GLU A 453 -25.61 20.45 4.59
C GLU A 453 -25.42 19.79 5.95
N TRP A 454 -24.49 20.29 6.77
CA TRP A 454 -24.29 19.83 8.15
C TRP A 454 -25.54 20.02 9.04
N THR A 455 -26.46 20.90 8.64
CA THR A 455 -27.75 21.17 9.30
C THR A 455 -28.85 20.17 8.93
N ALA A 456 -28.55 19.19 8.08
CA ALA A 456 -29.50 18.17 7.65
C ALA A 456 -30.16 17.48 8.85
N LYS A 457 -31.49 17.37 8.81
CA LYS A 457 -32.26 16.72 9.87
C LYS A 457 -31.98 15.22 9.87
N CYS A 458 -31.40 14.70 10.95
CA CYS A 458 -31.25 13.26 11.19
C CYS A 458 -32.24 12.77 12.27
N LYS A 459 -32.71 11.53 12.14
CA LYS A 459 -33.54 10.88 13.17
C LYS A 459 -32.66 10.10 14.15
N SER A 460 -32.09 10.81 15.12
CA SER A 460 -31.24 10.17 16.15
C SER A 460 -32.04 9.61 17.35
N SER A 461 -33.35 9.87 17.45
CA SER A 461 -34.22 9.34 18.52
C SER A 461 -34.60 7.87 18.30
N VAL A 462 -34.60 7.08 19.37
CA VAL A 462 -34.96 5.65 19.34
C VAL A 462 -36.10 5.36 20.33
N ALA A 463 -37.01 4.45 19.97
CA ALA A 463 -38.10 4.04 20.84
C ALA A 463 -37.58 3.36 22.11
N LEU A 464 -38.14 3.70 23.28
CA LEU A 464 -37.73 3.13 24.56
C LEU A 464 -37.79 1.59 24.58
N LYS A 465 -38.79 0.99 23.93
CA LYS A 465 -38.91 -0.47 23.82
C LYS A 465 -37.70 -1.10 23.11
N THR A 466 -37.14 -0.42 22.11
CA THR A 466 -35.93 -0.86 21.40
C THR A 466 -34.72 -0.79 22.31
N ILE A 467 -34.54 0.32 23.05
CA ILE A 467 -33.47 0.47 24.05
C ILE A 467 -33.54 -0.66 25.09
N GLN A 468 -34.72 -0.96 25.61
CA GLN A 468 -34.92 -2.05 26.58
C GLN A 468 -34.63 -3.44 25.99
N LYS A 469 -35.06 -3.69 24.75
CA LYS A 469 -34.80 -4.95 24.04
C LYS A 469 -33.30 -5.18 23.84
N LEU A 470 -32.60 -4.17 23.33
CA LEU A 470 -31.15 -4.24 23.07
C LEU A 470 -30.37 -4.29 24.38
N GLY A 471 -30.76 -3.51 25.39
CA GLY A 471 -30.13 -3.53 26.71
C GLY A 471 -30.15 -4.91 27.36
N LYS A 472 -31.28 -5.62 27.29
CA LYS A 472 -31.39 -7.02 27.75
C LYS A 472 -30.47 -7.98 27.01
N LYS A 473 -30.14 -7.72 25.74
CA LYS A 473 -29.20 -8.53 24.95
C LYS A 473 -27.74 -8.22 25.28
N LEU A 474 -27.41 -6.94 25.45
CA LEU A 474 -26.04 -6.48 25.73
C LEU A 474 -25.46 -7.01 27.04
N VAL A 475 -26.30 -7.28 28.02
CA VAL A 475 -25.92 -7.77 29.35
C VAL A 475 -25.93 -9.30 29.45
N GLN A 476 -26.35 -10.01 28.39
CA GLN A 476 -26.31 -11.48 28.35
C GLN A 476 -24.88 -11.96 28.20
N VAL A 477 -24.48 -12.81 29.15
CA VAL A 477 -23.19 -13.49 29.17
C VAL A 477 -23.44 -14.99 28.92
N PRO A 478 -22.65 -15.67 28.06
CA PRO A 478 -22.84 -17.09 27.77
C PRO A 478 -22.74 -17.96 29.03
N GLU A 479 -23.44 -19.09 29.02
CA GLU A 479 -23.34 -20.07 30.11
C GLU A 479 -21.89 -20.54 30.28
N GLY A 480 -21.43 -20.65 31.54
CA GLY A 480 -20.07 -21.06 31.87
C GLY A 480 -18.98 -19.99 31.68
N PHE A 481 -19.32 -18.83 31.10
CA PHE A 481 -18.38 -17.73 30.88
C PHE A 481 -18.10 -16.96 32.19
N SER A 482 -16.87 -17.08 32.69
CA SER A 482 -16.47 -16.47 33.96
C SER A 482 -16.03 -15.03 33.74
N VAL A 483 -16.84 -14.07 34.14
CA VAL A 483 -16.49 -12.64 34.06
C VAL A 483 -15.71 -12.22 35.31
N GLN A 484 -14.75 -11.30 35.14
CA GLN A 484 -13.99 -10.70 36.23
C GLN A 484 -14.93 -9.92 37.19
N ARG A 485 -14.71 -10.00 38.51
CA ARG A 485 -15.63 -9.48 39.55
C ARG A 485 -16.06 -8.01 39.37
N GLN A 486 -15.13 -7.09 39.09
CA GLN A 486 -15.43 -5.68 38.86
C GLN A 486 -16.21 -5.49 37.55
N VAL A 487 -15.89 -6.27 36.51
CA VAL A 487 -16.62 -6.23 35.23
C VAL A 487 -18.05 -6.77 35.38
N SER A 488 -18.27 -7.80 36.21
CA SER A 488 -19.63 -8.28 36.54
C SER A 488 -20.49 -7.20 37.17
N LYS A 489 -19.89 -6.31 37.98
CA LYS A 489 -20.60 -5.15 38.54
C LYS A 489 -21.04 -4.17 37.44
N ILE A 490 -20.18 -3.91 36.46
CA ILE A 490 -20.53 -3.06 35.30
C ILE A 490 -21.70 -3.66 34.52
N VAL A 491 -21.69 -4.97 34.26
CA VAL A 491 -22.80 -5.67 33.59
C VAL A 491 -24.10 -5.53 34.39
N SER A 492 -24.06 -5.78 35.70
CA SER A 492 -25.24 -5.64 36.59
C SER A 492 -25.75 -4.19 36.67
N ASP A 493 -24.85 -3.20 36.68
CA ASP A 493 -25.26 -1.80 36.68
C ASP A 493 -25.92 -1.40 35.34
N ARG A 494 -25.46 -1.96 34.20
CA ARG A 494 -26.13 -1.79 32.89
C ARG A 494 -27.53 -2.42 32.85
N GLU A 495 -27.74 -3.54 33.54
CA GLU A 495 -29.08 -4.13 33.70
C GLU A 495 -30.03 -3.19 34.44
N LYS A 496 -29.58 -2.59 35.55
CA LYS A 496 -30.36 -1.60 36.31
C LYS A 496 -30.66 -0.36 35.46
N MET A 497 -29.69 0.11 34.67
CA MET A 497 -29.90 1.21 33.72
C MET A 497 -30.94 0.88 32.67
N THR A 498 -30.91 -0.34 32.10
CA THR A 498 -31.91 -0.82 31.14
C THR A 498 -33.32 -0.83 31.74
N ALA A 499 -33.41 -1.23 33.01
CA ALA A 499 -34.67 -1.29 33.75
C ALA A 499 -35.19 0.08 34.21
N GLY A 500 -34.40 1.15 34.06
CA GLY A 500 -34.73 2.48 34.57
C GLY A 500 -34.53 2.64 36.09
N ALA A 501 -33.88 1.68 36.74
CA ALA A 501 -33.58 1.73 38.17
C ALA A 501 -32.38 2.62 38.51
N SER A 502 -31.57 3.00 37.51
CA SER A 502 -30.47 3.94 37.63
C SER A 502 -30.27 4.75 36.35
N PRO A 503 -29.76 6.00 36.41
CA PRO A 503 -29.44 6.79 35.22
C PRO A 503 -28.38 6.11 34.34
N ILE A 504 -28.51 6.27 33.01
CA ILE A 504 -27.52 5.81 32.04
C ILE A 504 -26.23 6.63 32.19
N ASN A 505 -25.09 5.96 32.34
CA ASN A 505 -23.77 6.59 32.34
C ASN A 505 -23.15 6.66 30.93
N TRP A 506 -21.97 7.29 30.80
CA TRP A 506 -21.33 7.51 29.50
C TRP A 506 -21.07 6.21 28.74
N GLY A 507 -20.36 5.27 29.36
CA GLY A 507 -19.99 4.01 28.71
C GLY A 507 -21.21 3.18 28.27
N TYR A 508 -22.34 3.27 28.98
CA TYR A 508 -23.57 2.61 28.54
C TYR A 508 -24.35 3.40 27.48
N GLY A 509 -24.35 4.73 27.53
CA GLY A 509 -24.92 5.58 26.48
C GLY A 509 -24.22 5.36 25.13
N GLU A 510 -22.90 5.25 25.13
CA GLU A 510 -22.08 4.94 23.96
C GLU A 510 -22.38 3.53 23.40
N ILE A 511 -22.33 2.49 24.25
CA ILE A 511 -22.67 1.11 23.84
C ILE A 511 -24.09 1.02 23.28
N MET A 512 -25.03 1.77 23.85
CA MET A 512 -26.41 1.81 23.35
C MET A 512 -26.50 2.52 21.99
N ALA A 513 -25.68 3.55 21.74
CA ALA A 513 -25.60 4.16 20.41
C ALA A 513 -25.18 3.13 19.37
N TYR A 514 -24.12 2.36 19.67
CA TYR A 514 -23.66 1.28 18.80
C TYR A 514 -24.73 0.21 18.57
N ALA A 515 -25.38 -0.26 19.64
CA ALA A 515 -26.41 -1.29 19.52
C ALA A 515 -27.62 -0.83 18.68
N THR A 516 -28.00 0.45 18.79
CA THR A 516 -29.13 1.00 18.02
C THR A 516 -28.79 1.24 16.55
N LEU A 517 -27.56 1.65 16.23
CA LEU A 517 -27.06 1.75 14.86
C LEU A 517 -27.04 0.38 14.16
N LEU A 518 -26.51 -0.64 14.85
CA LEU A 518 -26.53 -2.02 14.35
C LEU A 518 -27.96 -2.53 14.12
N ASN A 519 -28.89 -2.23 15.04
CA ASN A 519 -30.30 -2.57 14.90
C ASN A 519 -30.97 -1.84 13.71
N GLU A 520 -30.44 -0.70 13.27
CA GLU A 520 -30.96 0.08 12.14
C GLU A 520 -30.26 -0.24 10.82
N GLY A 521 -29.27 -1.14 10.81
CA GLY A 521 -28.61 -1.60 9.59
C GLY A 521 -27.21 -1.01 9.36
N HIS A 522 -26.70 -0.19 10.27
CA HIS A 522 -25.40 0.47 10.12
C HIS A 522 -24.27 -0.40 10.73
N PRO A 523 -23.29 -0.87 9.94
CA PRO A 523 -22.09 -1.51 10.47
C PRO A 523 -21.24 -0.52 11.28
N ILE A 524 -20.40 -1.05 12.15
CA ILE A 524 -19.53 -0.24 13.00
C ILE A 524 -18.14 -0.87 13.03
N ARG A 525 -17.12 -0.02 12.90
CA ARG A 525 -15.72 -0.35 13.12
C ARG A 525 -15.13 0.61 14.15
N LEU A 526 -14.67 0.08 15.27
CA LEU A 526 -13.99 0.83 16.33
C LEU A 526 -12.56 0.32 16.51
N THR A 527 -11.58 1.17 16.29
CA THR A 527 -10.16 0.85 16.51
C THR A 527 -9.46 1.91 17.34
N GLY A 528 -8.36 1.51 17.95
CA GLY A 528 -7.57 2.35 18.83
C GLY A 528 -6.88 1.51 19.90
N GLN A 529 -6.01 2.11 20.69
CA GLN A 529 -5.27 1.38 21.71
C GLN A 529 -6.22 1.01 22.87
N ASP A 530 -6.28 -0.29 23.21
CA ASP A 530 -7.07 -0.84 24.32
C ASP A 530 -8.61 -0.58 24.25
N VAL A 531 -9.16 -0.26 23.08
CA VAL A 531 -10.57 0.13 22.91
C VAL A 531 -11.57 -0.94 23.31
N GLY A 532 -11.20 -2.22 23.28
CA GLY A 532 -12.07 -3.33 23.67
C GLY A 532 -12.58 -3.22 25.11
N ARG A 533 -11.68 -2.83 26.02
CA ARG A 533 -11.99 -2.47 27.40
C ARG A 533 -12.36 -0.98 27.54
N GLY A 534 -11.70 -0.15 26.73
CA GLY A 534 -11.59 1.29 26.88
C GLY A 534 -10.49 1.65 27.89
N THR A 535 -9.70 2.68 27.58
CA THR A 535 -8.58 3.16 28.41
C THR A 535 -9.01 3.32 29.86
N PHE A 536 -10.12 4.00 30.10
CA PHE A 536 -10.67 4.29 31.43
C PHE A 536 -11.56 3.18 32.00
N SER A 537 -11.47 1.95 31.47
CA SER A 537 -12.24 0.78 31.94
C SER A 537 -13.76 1.01 31.98
N HIS A 538 -14.28 1.78 31.02
CA HIS A 538 -15.68 2.22 30.98
C HIS A 538 -16.51 1.47 29.92
N ARG A 539 -15.86 0.96 28.85
CA ARG A 539 -16.56 0.41 27.68
C ARG A 539 -16.86 -1.08 27.81
N HIS A 540 -15.88 -1.92 28.12
CA HIS A 540 -16.05 -3.38 28.24
C HIS A 540 -16.93 -3.97 27.12
N ALA A 541 -16.66 -3.57 25.87
CA ALA A 541 -17.36 -4.12 24.71
C ALA A 541 -16.88 -5.55 24.41
N VAL A 542 -15.63 -5.84 24.78
CA VAL A 542 -15.03 -7.18 24.75
C VAL A 542 -14.92 -7.68 26.19
N LEU A 543 -15.67 -8.74 26.52
CA LEU A 543 -15.51 -9.47 27.77
C LEU A 543 -14.51 -10.61 27.58
N HIS A 544 -13.68 -10.86 28.59
CA HIS A 544 -12.69 -11.93 28.59
C HIS A 544 -13.02 -12.97 29.66
N ASN A 545 -13.15 -14.24 29.26
CA ASN A 545 -13.40 -15.35 30.16
C ASN A 545 -12.16 -15.59 31.02
N GLN A 546 -12.33 -15.53 32.34
CA GLN A 546 -11.24 -15.71 33.30
C GLN A 546 -10.70 -17.14 33.35
N LYS A 547 -11.42 -18.12 32.76
CA LYS A 547 -10.99 -19.53 32.74
C LYS A 547 -10.04 -19.86 31.60
N ASP A 548 -10.28 -19.32 30.41
CA ASP A 548 -9.60 -19.75 29.17
C ASP A 548 -9.18 -18.60 28.24
N GLY A 549 -9.49 -17.34 28.58
CA GLY A 549 -9.15 -16.16 27.78
C GLY A 549 -10.04 -15.95 26.55
N SER A 550 -11.04 -16.80 26.31
CA SER A 550 -12.01 -16.62 25.23
C SER A 550 -12.76 -15.29 25.36
N ARG A 551 -13.20 -14.75 24.23
CA ARG A 551 -13.79 -13.40 24.15
C ARG A 551 -15.28 -13.48 23.84
N HIS A 552 -16.07 -12.63 24.50
CA HIS A 552 -17.48 -12.42 24.21
C HIS A 552 -17.74 -10.96 23.86
N ILE A 553 -18.41 -10.70 22.74
CA ILE A 553 -18.70 -9.35 22.23
C ILE A 553 -20.21 -9.28 21.95
N ALA A 554 -20.98 -8.82 22.93
CA ALA A 554 -22.44 -8.80 22.82
C ALA A 554 -22.96 -7.95 21.65
N LEU A 555 -22.23 -6.87 21.30
CA LEU A 555 -22.54 -6.02 20.14
C LEU A 555 -22.45 -6.77 18.79
N ALA A 556 -21.68 -7.85 18.71
CA ALA A 556 -21.58 -8.69 17.51
C ALA A 556 -22.66 -9.79 17.45
N GLN A 557 -23.53 -9.90 18.46
CA GLN A 557 -24.48 -11.01 18.64
C GLN A 557 -25.86 -10.55 19.17
N LEU A 558 -26.31 -9.36 18.78
CA LEU A 558 -27.61 -8.80 19.15
C LEU A 558 -28.77 -9.57 18.51
N PHE A 559 -28.66 -9.94 17.23
CA PHE A 559 -29.64 -10.70 16.47
C PHE A 559 -29.03 -11.38 15.24
N GLU A 560 -29.71 -12.37 14.68
CA GLU A 560 -29.27 -13.06 13.46
C GLU A 560 -29.23 -12.12 12.25
N ASN A 561 -28.22 -12.26 11.39
CA ASN A 561 -28.02 -11.44 10.18
C ASN A 561 -27.88 -9.93 10.44
N GLN A 562 -27.39 -9.54 11.63
CA GLN A 562 -27.07 -8.13 11.93
C GLN A 562 -25.90 -7.59 11.07
N PRO A 563 -25.78 -6.26 10.93
CA PRO A 563 -24.57 -5.63 10.40
C PRO A 563 -23.33 -5.99 11.22
N LYS A 564 -22.16 -5.95 10.58
CA LYS A 564 -20.88 -6.26 11.23
C LYS A 564 -20.56 -5.22 12.30
N PHE A 565 -20.21 -5.69 13.49
CA PHE A 565 -19.58 -4.92 14.54
C PHE A 565 -18.13 -5.40 14.70
N GLU A 566 -17.20 -4.53 14.40
CA GLU A 566 -15.77 -4.80 14.46
C GLU A 566 -15.12 -3.92 15.52
N ILE A 567 -14.39 -4.54 16.44
CA ILE A 567 -13.62 -3.84 17.46
C ILE A 567 -12.23 -4.46 17.57
N TYR A 568 -11.20 -3.62 17.44
CA TYR A 568 -9.82 -4.07 17.48
C TYR A 568 -8.99 -3.13 18.35
N ASP A 569 -8.35 -3.70 19.37
CA ASP A 569 -7.22 -3.04 20.02
C ASP A 569 -6.10 -2.93 18.97
N SER A 570 -5.72 -1.69 18.63
CA SER A 570 -4.70 -1.41 17.64
C SER A 570 -3.31 -1.75 18.16
N LEU A 571 -2.36 -1.91 17.23
CA LEU A 571 -0.95 -1.73 17.57
C LEU A 571 -0.70 -0.31 18.11
N LEU A 572 0.44 -0.14 18.80
CA LEU A 572 0.83 1.14 19.39
C LEU A 572 1.35 2.11 18.30
N SER A 573 0.42 2.61 17.50
CA SER A 573 0.64 3.57 16.42
C SER A 573 -0.57 4.50 16.36
N GLU A 574 -0.32 5.79 16.24
CA GLU A 574 -1.34 6.81 15.99
C GLU A 574 -1.38 7.17 14.50
N GLU A 575 -0.22 7.42 13.88
CA GLU A 575 -0.11 7.92 12.51
C GLU A 575 -0.69 6.93 11.49
N ALA A 576 -0.13 5.73 11.42
CA ALA A 576 -0.57 4.75 10.43
C ALA A 576 -1.98 4.21 10.73
N VAL A 577 -2.34 4.03 12.01
CA VAL A 577 -3.70 3.56 12.37
C VAL A 577 -4.76 4.59 11.98
N MET A 578 -4.55 5.88 12.25
CA MET A 578 -5.51 6.91 11.85
C MET A 578 -5.62 7.03 10.33
N ALA A 579 -4.49 6.95 9.61
CA ALA A 579 -4.47 6.96 8.16
C ALA A 579 -5.22 5.74 7.58
N PHE A 580 -5.06 4.57 8.19
CA PHE A 580 -5.82 3.37 7.83
C PHE A 580 -7.33 3.59 8.00
N GLU A 581 -7.78 4.11 9.14
CA GLU A 581 -9.21 4.34 9.36
C GLU A 581 -9.77 5.44 8.46
N TYR A 582 -8.97 6.43 8.06
CA TYR A 582 -9.34 7.37 6.99
C TYR A 582 -9.57 6.64 5.65
N GLY A 583 -8.63 5.78 5.25
CA GLY A 583 -8.75 4.97 4.04
C GLY A 583 -10.00 4.07 4.06
N TYR A 584 -10.29 3.45 5.20
CA TYR A 584 -11.47 2.63 5.39
C TYR A 584 -12.75 3.48 5.29
N SER A 585 -12.82 4.60 6.00
CA SER A 585 -14.00 5.47 6.06
C SER A 585 -14.34 6.10 4.71
N THR A 586 -13.35 6.57 3.96
CA THR A 586 -13.57 7.10 2.60
C THR A 586 -14.06 6.03 1.61
N THR A 587 -13.86 4.75 1.92
CA THR A 587 -14.22 3.64 1.04
C THR A 587 -15.54 2.97 1.42
N LYS A 588 -15.99 3.11 2.67
CA LYS A 588 -17.20 2.49 3.19
C LYS A 588 -18.11 3.50 3.90
N PRO A 589 -18.86 4.32 3.14
CA PRO A 589 -19.65 5.44 3.67
C PRO A 589 -20.80 5.03 4.60
N ASP A 590 -21.29 3.79 4.48
CA ASP A 590 -22.42 3.27 5.26
C ASP A 590 -22.04 2.78 6.67
N THR A 591 -20.74 2.77 6.99
CA THR A 591 -20.18 2.25 8.25
C THR A 591 -19.75 3.39 9.15
N LEU A 592 -20.17 3.34 10.43
CA LEU A 592 -19.61 4.21 11.45
C LEU A 592 -18.18 3.74 11.77
N VAL A 593 -17.19 4.49 11.31
CA VAL A 593 -15.77 4.25 11.59
C VAL A 593 -15.32 5.17 12.70
N VAL A 594 -14.78 4.60 13.76
CA VAL A 594 -14.33 5.32 14.95
C VAL A 594 -12.88 4.95 15.24
N TRP A 595 -12.05 5.98 15.39
CA TRP A 595 -10.71 5.86 15.95
C TRP A 595 -10.69 6.51 17.33
N GLU A 596 -10.22 5.80 18.35
CA GLU A 596 -10.08 6.32 19.71
C GLU A 596 -8.62 6.39 20.12
N ALA A 597 -8.18 7.59 20.52
CA ALA A 597 -6.86 7.78 21.13
C ALA A 597 -6.88 7.29 22.58
N GLN A 598 -5.74 6.80 23.08
CA GLN A 598 -5.63 6.43 24.50
C GLN A 598 -5.86 7.66 25.40
N PHE A 599 -5.20 8.77 25.06
CA PHE A 599 -5.46 10.13 25.53
C PHE A 599 -5.46 11.06 24.31
N GLY A 600 -6.27 12.13 24.34
CA GLY A 600 -6.40 13.02 23.20
C GLY A 600 -5.10 13.73 22.82
N ASP A 601 -4.20 13.93 23.78
CA ASP A 601 -2.88 14.55 23.60
C ASP A 601 -2.04 13.81 22.54
N PHE A 602 -2.15 12.47 22.48
CA PHE A 602 -1.34 11.60 21.61
C PHE A 602 -1.78 11.60 20.14
N ALA A 603 -2.96 12.14 19.83
CA ALA A 603 -3.40 12.29 18.43
C ALA A 603 -2.47 13.20 17.61
N ASN A 604 -1.59 13.97 18.27
CA ASN A 604 -0.54 14.74 17.62
C ASN A 604 0.48 13.88 16.84
N GLY A 605 0.62 12.59 17.16
CA GLY A 605 1.43 11.65 16.36
C GLY A 605 0.91 11.51 14.93
N ALA A 606 -0.41 11.66 14.73
CA ALA A 606 -1.07 11.56 13.43
C ALA A 606 -1.35 12.91 12.77
N GLN A 607 -0.60 13.96 13.10
CA GLN A 607 -0.91 15.33 12.66
C GLN A 607 -0.95 15.47 11.13
N VAL A 608 -0.10 14.75 10.40
CA VAL A 608 -0.12 14.75 8.92
C VAL A 608 -1.46 14.24 8.39
N VAL A 609 -2.02 13.21 9.02
CA VAL A 609 -3.34 12.65 8.65
C VAL A 609 -4.44 13.67 8.91
N ILE A 610 -4.40 14.32 10.08
CA ILE A 610 -5.36 15.36 10.46
C ILE A 610 -5.34 16.50 9.44
N ASP A 611 -4.16 17.09 9.19
CA ASP A 611 -4.02 18.30 8.39
C ASP A 611 -4.26 18.05 6.89
N GLN A 612 -3.74 16.94 6.37
CA GLN A 612 -3.61 16.73 4.92
C GLN A 612 -4.68 15.83 4.33
N PHE A 613 -5.45 15.14 5.17
CA PHE A 613 -6.54 14.26 4.77
C PHE A 613 -7.85 14.66 5.45
N LEU A 614 -7.94 14.62 6.79
CA LEU A 614 -9.22 14.82 7.48
C LEU A 614 -9.78 16.23 7.31
N THR A 615 -8.96 17.26 7.49
CA THR A 615 -9.44 18.66 7.43
C THR A 615 -9.39 19.26 6.03
N SER A 616 -8.78 18.59 5.05
CA SER A 616 -8.54 19.18 3.73
C SER A 616 -8.92 18.29 2.54
N GLY A 617 -9.21 17.01 2.74
CA GLY A 617 -9.49 16.05 1.67
C GLY A 617 -10.73 16.40 0.83
N GLU A 618 -11.79 16.92 1.45
CA GLU A 618 -12.98 17.36 0.73
C GLU A 618 -12.67 18.55 -0.19
N HIS A 619 -11.98 19.58 0.32
CA HIS A 619 -11.67 20.77 -0.48
C HIS A 619 -10.61 20.51 -1.56
N LYS A 620 -9.62 19.66 -1.28
CA LYS A 620 -8.54 19.36 -2.24
C LYS A 620 -8.99 18.41 -3.34
N TRP A 621 -9.78 17.40 -2.99
CA TRP A 621 -10.04 16.24 -3.84
C TRP A 621 -11.52 15.88 -4.00
N GLY A 622 -12.43 16.65 -3.41
CA GLY A 622 -13.86 16.30 -3.37
C GLY A 622 -14.13 15.02 -2.56
N ARG A 623 -13.21 14.63 -1.67
CA ARG A 623 -13.28 13.33 -0.97
C ARG A 623 -13.90 13.47 0.41
N LEU A 624 -15.12 12.95 0.54
CA LEU A 624 -15.82 12.85 1.82
C LEU A 624 -15.22 11.75 2.71
N CYS A 625 -15.21 12.00 4.02
CA CYS A 625 -14.77 11.08 5.05
C CYS A 625 -15.66 11.21 6.30
N GLY A 626 -16.17 10.09 6.79
CA GLY A 626 -17.06 10.03 7.95
C GLY A 626 -16.37 9.61 9.25
N LEU A 627 -15.03 9.64 9.31
CA LEU A 627 -14.26 9.14 10.45
C LEU A 627 -14.55 9.95 11.72
N THR A 628 -14.91 9.25 12.80
CA THR A 628 -15.07 9.84 14.13
C THR A 628 -13.79 9.68 14.94
N LEU A 629 -13.23 10.79 15.44
CA LEU A 629 -12.13 10.76 16.39
C LEU A 629 -12.66 10.91 17.82
N LEU A 630 -12.47 9.90 18.67
CA LEU A 630 -12.70 10.00 20.10
C LEU A 630 -11.39 10.37 20.79
N LEU A 631 -11.32 11.60 21.29
CA LEU A 631 -10.14 12.19 21.89
C LEU A 631 -10.41 12.51 23.36
N PRO A 632 -9.97 11.68 24.32
CA PRO A 632 -10.12 11.97 25.74
C PRO A 632 -9.50 13.33 26.10
N HIS A 633 -10.27 14.17 26.79
CA HIS A 633 -9.90 15.54 27.14
C HIS A 633 -10.45 15.90 28.51
N GLY A 634 -9.62 16.45 29.39
CA GLY A 634 -10.04 16.87 30.73
C GLY A 634 -8.86 17.30 31.62
N TYR A 635 -8.98 18.46 32.26
CA TYR A 635 -7.99 18.97 33.20
C TYR A 635 -8.23 18.41 34.61
N GLU A 636 -7.73 17.21 34.86
CA GLU A 636 -7.92 16.46 36.13
C GLU A 636 -6.66 16.38 37.00
N GLY A 637 -5.60 17.12 36.63
CA GLY A 637 -4.32 17.12 37.36
C GLY A 637 -3.41 15.93 37.04
N GLN A 638 -3.62 15.24 35.91
CA GLN A 638 -2.84 14.06 35.50
C GLN A 638 -1.55 14.40 34.72
N GLY A 639 -1.25 15.68 34.52
CA GLY A 639 -0.04 16.16 33.83
C GLY A 639 -0.29 16.69 32.42
N PRO A 640 0.73 17.31 31.79
CA PRO A 640 0.57 18.08 30.55
C PRO A 640 0.23 17.23 29.32
N GLU A 641 0.61 15.95 29.28
CA GLU A 641 0.33 15.02 28.17
C GLU A 641 -0.85 14.08 28.44
N HIS A 642 -1.66 14.35 29.47
CA HIS A 642 -2.85 13.57 29.84
C HIS A 642 -4.03 14.48 30.19
N SER A 643 -4.12 15.63 29.52
CA SER A 643 -5.09 16.68 29.85
C SER A 643 -5.81 17.25 28.64
N SER A 644 -5.12 17.42 27.51
CA SER A 644 -5.61 18.22 26.40
C SER A 644 -5.44 17.57 25.04
N ALA A 645 -6.57 17.19 24.44
CA ALA A 645 -6.68 16.91 23.01
C ALA A 645 -6.36 18.09 22.06
N ARG A 646 -5.90 19.25 22.58
CA ARG A 646 -5.57 20.45 21.80
C ARG A 646 -6.72 20.91 20.90
N ILE A 647 -7.91 21.09 21.50
CA ILE A 647 -9.15 21.48 20.81
C ILE A 647 -8.93 22.72 19.94
N GLU A 648 -8.09 23.67 20.37
CA GLU A 648 -7.72 24.87 19.63
C GLU A 648 -7.15 24.58 18.25
N ARG A 649 -6.42 23.47 18.08
CA ARG A 649 -5.82 23.08 16.80
C ARG A 649 -6.89 22.62 15.81
N PHE A 650 -7.84 21.80 16.26
CA PHE A 650 -8.99 21.42 15.43
C PHE A 650 -9.84 22.64 15.05
N LEU A 651 -10.09 23.55 16.01
CA LEU A 651 -10.82 24.79 15.72
C LEU A 651 -10.09 25.71 14.73
N GLN A 652 -8.75 25.75 14.78
CA GLN A 652 -7.96 26.50 13.81
C GLN A 652 -8.05 25.91 12.40
N LEU A 653 -8.15 24.59 12.28
CA LEU A 653 -8.28 23.88 11.01
C LEU A 653 -9.71 23.89 10.45
N SER A 654 -10.71 24.21 11.27
CA SER A 654 -12.11 24.31 10.86
C SER A 654 -12.33 25.48 9.88
N ALA A 655 -12.70 25.15 8.64
CA ALA A 655 -13.04 26.11 7.60
C ALA A 655 -14.08 25.52 6.66
N GLN A 656 -15.03 26.35 6.19
CA GLN A 656 -16.02 25.95 5.17
C GLN A 656 -16.75 24.61 5.46
N HIS A 657 -17.00 24.32 6.74
CA HIS A 657 -17.70 23.10 7.21
C HIS A 657 -16.95 21.77 6.99
N ASN A 658 -15.63 21.82 6.74
CA ASN A 658 -14.78 20.64 6.54
C ASN A 658 -14.81 19.60 7.67
N ILE A 659 -14.92 20.03 8.94
CA ILE A 659 -14.97 19.14 10.11
C ILE A 659 -15.99 19.61 11.15
N GLN A 660 -16.40 18.70 12.03
CA GLN A 660 -17.32 18.96 13.13
C GLN A 660 -16.65 18.68 14.48
N VAL A 661 -16.35 19.74 15.24
CA VAL A 661 -15.75 19.62 16.57
C VAL A 661 -16.85 19.67 17.63
N CYS A 662 -17.05 18.57 18.37
CA CYS A 662 -18.11 18.44 19.37
C CYS A 662 -17.53 18.09 20.75
N VAL A 663 -18.06 18.71 21.82
CA VAL A 663 -17.68 18.41 23.22
C VAL A 663 -18.94 17.98 23.99
N PRO A 664 -19.37 16.71 23.86
CA PRO A 664 -20.54 16.22 24.58
C PRO A 664 -20.33 16.28 26.10
N THR A 665 -21.36 16.71 26.84
CA THR A 665 -21.30 16.87 28.31
C THR A 665 -22.22 15.90 29.06
N THR A 666 -23.01 15.11 28.34
CA THR A 666 -23.92 14.11 28.92
C THR A 666 -23.89 12.80 28.11
N PRO A 667 -24.23 11.66 28.73
CA PRO A 667 -24.37 10.39 28.03
C PRO A 667 -25.39 10.41 26.87
N SER A 668 -26.42 11.26 26.99
CA SER A 668 -27.40 11.46 25.91
C SER A 668 -26.78 12.18 24.71
N GLN A 669 -25.90 13.17 24.94
CA GLN A 669 -25.23 13.89 23.85
C GLN A 669 -24.29 12.98 23.06
N VAL A 670 -23.48 12.13 23.70
CA VAL A 670 -22.64 11.16 22.97
C VAL A 670 -23.49 10.15 22.20
N PHE A 671 -24.62 9.70 22.76
CA PHE A 671 -25.57 8.82 22.06
C PHE A 671 -26.11 9.45 20.78
N HIS A 672 -26.58 10.70 20.85
CA HIS A 672 -27.13 11.40 19.68
C HIS A 672 -26.05 11.83 18.69
N MET A 673 -24.85 12.18 19.15
CA MET A 673 -23.71 12.55 18.31
C MET A 673 -23.27 11.36 17.43
N LEU A 674 -23.07 10.18 18.04
CA LEU A 674 -22.66 8.98 17.31
C LEU A 674 -23.71 8.47 16.31
N ARG A 675 -25.00 8.75 16.55
CA ARG A 675 -26.09 8.41 15.64
C ARG A 675 -26.38 9.47 14.57
N ARG A 676 -25.88 10.69 14.78
CA ARG A 676 -25.97 11.77 13.80
C ARG A 676 -24.92 11.56 12.71
N GLN A 677 -23.72 11.17 13.14
CA GLN A 677 -22.69 10.64 12.26
C GLN A 677 -23.15 9.31 11.66
#